data_AF-D3F882-F1
#
_entry.id   AF-D3F882-F1
#
_cell.length_a   1.000
_cell.length_b   1.000
_cell.length_c   1.000
_cell.angle_alpha   90.00
_cell.angle_beta   90.00
_cell.angle_gamma   90.00
#
_symmetry.space_group_name_H-M   'P 1'
#
loop_
_entity.id
_entity.type
_entity.pdbx_description
1 polymer ?
#
loop_
_entity_poly.entity_id
_entity_poly.type
_entity_poly.pdbx_seq_one_letter_code
_entity_poly.pdbx_strand_id
1 'polypeptide(L)'
;MPPRSLRLCAVLVSIACLALATASSAGAVTMSRSFSPTASARTFDVPAGVTSLDVVAVGAKGGSGGGGAAGGFGARVGGTLAVAPGDRLWIAVGGNGPSAGCPESGGWNGGANGGSNWCAYRGGSGGGASDVRVCEPGAACVADDPLGRLLVAGGGGGGGGGAHFVNDQSAAGGAAGSPGATAVLTNRGTAGGGGAGTDSAGGGAGTTGDTGGSWTPWFAEPGALAVGGTGGTGQGGGLQGGGGGGGGRYGGGGGGSANYYAGGGGGGSNLVPAGGIASTDATGSPKVTLSWEVGAPATVDRPALAAPAVYADGGSTTTVTTVVRDAAGAPVTGGEVTFSSTAPQPQIGATSDNGDGTYSATVTAAGTRGTTTITAHLAVPDQTSAGVTLDQVDHPRVTSPGDGTTAIDAPDGRAATVTVSGTADALTASVFVGCVTRSSFRRLGGSAAEAVPVADGAWTVADATLPAIWTATSQCRLAAVPAGFSEARENVGALPGPRVRRLRVSSDDAGGGATWYSATAGGLAGEAAVRALGSDCGVTLRTVDEQFRLSSRWLSCGAELAWGSSIGSEPNLVVDGRPAFTAGLASATVGAVDGAPRVTVERSVAADGSFVVTERGATARCTGTDAMPATVAECGPLAGTGVTAVVRTQVSPSGRHVTRALLFESSDARPHEVRVVLATRTGSYATREYRFGDESAWTQRAADETISAASGRYSVLTRDGADLSRPAVAVTATPAPSEQLLAGGRLMQRYVRTVPADGTVAGLGMTLDLADGTAIEAAAAAARDAYDVGVEIDGPLDGATTDAETATLTGSAFDGAGPVALRVGGEPVTVGDDGRWSAEFPLRAGANTIEAVVASPFGPREERSVTVTYVPPPEPPEPEPPTPTTPTTPTTPSTPTTPVAPPIGQSPATKPPAAAPTPRLVERLVAPARVRLTRARERGVAIPLTLGADRSRVAVELRGPSGVFAHVRRTHARRGPVVLRLKPSRRAVATAARALTRRKAVALRLTLTVRLPSGESQTVARTIRLVR
;
A
#
# COMPACT_ATOMS: atom_id res chain seq x y z
N MET A 1 53.55 17.14 -75.96
CA MET A 1 52.73 18.01 -76.86
C MET A 1 52.06 19.09 -76.00
N PRO A 2 51.76 20.29 -76.52
CA PRO A 2 51.31 21.50 -75.77
C PRO A 2 49.78 21.69 -75.86
N PRO A 3 49.15 22.85 -75.48
CA PRO A 3 49.60 24.07 -74.76
C PRO A 3 48.89 24.21 -73.38
N ARG A 4 48.50 25.34 -72.74
CA ARG A 4 48.45 26.83 -72.90
C ARG A 4 48.52 27.38 -71.43
N SER A 5 49.40 28.29 -70.96
CA SER A 5 49.65 29.72 -71.27
C SER A 5 48.49 30.67 -70.90
N LEU A 6 48.64 31.86 -70.26
CA LEU A 6 49.79 32.57 -69.67
C LEU A 6 49.30 33.87 -68.96
N ARG A 7 49.98 34.38 -67.90
CA ARG A 7 49.87 35.77 -67.35
C ARG A 7 48.47 36.16 -66.80
N LEU A 8 48.22 37.27 -66.07
CA LEU A 8 49.00 38.39 -65.45
C LEU A 8 48.21 38.72 -64.14
N CYS A 9 48.76 39.10 -62.98
CA CYS A 9 49.48 40.33 -62.61
C CYS A 9 50.04 40.19 -61.18
N ALA A 10 51.05 40.99 -60.81
CA ALA A 10 51.58 41.06 -59.45
C ALA A 10 51.20 42.37 -58.75
N VAL A 11 50.12 42.35 -57.96
CA VAL A 11 49.77 43.32 -56.90
C VAL A 11 49.09 42.52 -55.78
N LEU A 12 49.16 42.97 -54.52
CA LEU A 12 48.72 42.29 -53.27
C LEU A 12 49.75 41.36 -52.60
N VAL A 13 50.96 41.86 -52.41
CA VAL A 13 51.65 41.63 -51.13
C VAL A 13 50.87 42.36 -50.01
N SER A 14 50.88 41.83 -48.78
CA SER A 14 50.38 42.47 -47.54
C SER A 14 48.87 42.48 -47.19
N ILE A 15 47.96 41.85 -47.94
CA ILE A 15 46.53 41.72 -47.50
C ILE A 15 46.06 40.25 -47.42
N ALA A 16 46.89 39.40 -46.79
CA ALA A 16 46.54 38.02 -46.41
C ALA A 16 47.04 37.61 -45.02
N CYS A 17 47.73 38.51 -44.30
CA CYS A 17 48.36 38.23 -43.00
C CYS A 17 47.90 39.19 -41.88
N LEU A 18 46.79 39.93 -42.13
CA LEU A 18 46.13 40.80 -41.14
C LEU A 18 44.63 40.52 -41.11
N ALA A 19 44.29 39.23 -41.14
CA ALA A 19 42.95 38.69 -40.92
C ALA A 19 43.00 37.52 -39.90
N LEU A 20 43.94 37.58 -38.95
CA LEU A 20 43.67 36.97 -37.64
C LEU A 20 42.41 37.64 -37.12
N ALA A 21 41.41 36.84 -36.75
CA ALA A 21 40.14 37.37 -36.32
C ALA A 21 40.35 38.27 -35.10
N THR A 22 40.00 39.55 -35.23
CA THR A 22 39.55 40.35 -34.09
C THR A 22 38.17 39.84 -33.67
N ALA A 23 38.15 38.60 -33.18
CA ALA A 23 37.15 38.18 -32.23
C ALA A 23 37.37 39.10 -31.01
N SER A 24 36.57 40.16 -30.93
CA SER A 24 36.49 40.96 -29.72
C SER A 24 36.27 39.99 -28.56
N SER A 25 37.15 40.01 -27.57
CA SER A 25 37.04 39.18 -26.38
C SER A 25 35.78 39.60 -25.62
N ALA A 26 34.65 38.98 -25.95
CA ALA A 26 33.35 39.22 -25.34
C ALA A 26 33.50 38.98 -23.83
N GLY A 27 33.26 40.04 -23.05
CA GLY A 27 33.94 40.26 -21.77
C GLY A 27 34.04 39.03 -20.89
N ALA A 28 35.23 38.42 -20.85
CA ALA A 28 35.53 37.33 -19.93
C ALA A 28 35.42 37.87 -18.50
N VAL A 29 34.60 37.23 -17.67
CA VAL A 29 34.35 37.67 -16.29
C VAL A 29 35.19 36.80 -15.36
N THR A 30 36.14 37.43 -14.65
CA THR A 30 36.93 36.75 -13.62
C THR A 30 36.05 36.46 -12.40
N MET A 31 35.72 35.20 -12.20
CA MET A 31 35.07 34.67 -11.00
C MET A 31 36.13 34.21 -9.98
N SER A 32 35.78 34.18 -8.70
CA SER A 32 36.66 33.61 -7.67
C SER A 32 35.90 33.02 -6.48
N ARG A 33 36.53 32.06 -5.79
CA ARG A 33 36.00 31.38 -4.61
C ARG A 33 37.11 31.17 -3.59
N SER A 34 36.89 31.65 -2.36
CA SER A 34 37.85 31.51 -1.26
C SER A 34 37.38 30.52 -0.19
N PHE A 35 38.34 29.76 0.34
CA PHE A 35 38.16 28.69 1.31
C PHE A 35 39.00 29.01 2.57
N SER A 36 38.32 29.24 3.69
CA SER A 36 38.92 29.36 5.03
C SER A 36 39.21 27.98 5.66
N PRO A 37 39.98 27.91 6.77
CA PRO A 37 40.34 26.65 7.45
C PRO A 37 39.11 25.87 7.93
N THR A 38 39.17 24.55 7.79
CA THR A 38 38.17 23.58 8.27
C THR A 38 38.89 22.32 8.73
N ALA A 39 38.31 21.56 9.68
CA ALA A 39 38.89 20.29 10.16
C ALA A 39 38.71 19.11 9.18
N SER A 40 38.46 19.42 7.90
CA SER A 40 38.23 18.53 6.78
C SER A 40 38.45 19.31 5.47
N ALA A 41 38.74 18.61 4.37
CA ALA A 41 38.80 19.22 3.05
C ALA A 41 37.38 19.49 2.50
N ARG A 42 37.28 20.39 1.52
CA ARG A 42 36.03 20.68 0.79
C ARG A 42 36.22 20.46 -0.70
N THR A 43 35.16 20.03 -1.39
CA THR A 43 35.21 19.85 -2.84
C THR A 43 34.98 21.15 -3.61
N PHE A 44 35.56 21.21 -4.80
CA PHE A 44 35.29 22.19 -5.84
C PHE A 44 35.15 21.44 -7.16
N ASP A 45 33.97 21.52 -7.78
CA ASP A 45 33.74 21.00 -9.12
C ASP A 45 34.04 22.14 -10.11
N VAL A 46 34.89 21.87 -11.11
CA VAL A 46 35.34 22.86 -12.09
C VAL A 46 34.17 23.25 -13.00
N PRO A 47 33.78 24.53 -13.07
CA PRO A 47 32.62 24.96 -13.86
C PRO A 47 32.75 24.64 -15.34
N ALA A 48 31.60 24.55 -16.02
CA ALA A 48 31.58 24.30 -17.46
C ALA A 48 32.35 25.38 -18.24
N GLY A 49 33.08 24.98 -19.28
CA GLY A 49 33.94 25.85 -20.09
C GLY A 49 35.29 26.22 -19.45
N VAL A 50 35.52 25.97 -18.15
CA VAL A 50 36.77 26.33 -17.47
C VAL A 50 37.85 25.27 -17.70
N THR A 51 38.96 25.67 -18.31
CA THR A 51 40.15 24.81 -18.55
C THR A 51 41.38 25.18 -17.72
N SER A 52 41.29 26.25 -16.91
CA SER A 52 42.38 26.74 -16.06
C SER A 52 41.87 27.43 -14.80
N LEU A 53 42.51 27.15 -13.65
CA LEU A 53 42.28 27.83 -12.38
C LEU A 53 43.54 28.55 -11.93
N ASP A 54 43.46 29.85 -11.65
CA ASP A 54 44.50 30.55 -10.90
C ASP A 54 44.31 30.29 -9.40
N VAL A 55 45.33 29.73 -8.75
CA VAL A 55 45.26 29.32 -7.35
C VAL A 55 46.23 30.14 -6.50
N VAL A 56 45.76 30.56 -5.32
CA VAL A 56 46.60 31.12 -4.26
C VAL A 56 46.30 30.40 -2.95
N ALA A 57 47.23 29.59 -2.47
CA ALA A 57 47.17 28.93 -1.16
C ALA A 57 48.06 29.66 -0.16
N VAL A 58 47.62 29.73 1.09
CA VAL A 58 48.39 30.19 2.26
C VAL A 58 48.38 29.06 3.29
N GLY A 59 49.56 28.49 3.54
CA GLY A 59 49.79 27.49 4.58
C GLY A 59 49.76 28.11 5.97
N ALA A 60 49.58 27.27 6.99
CA ALA A 60 49.28 27.75 8.33
C ALA A 60 50.52 28.12 9.15
N LYS A 61 50.34 29.03 10.11
CA LYS A 61 51.38 29.41 11.07
C LYS A 61 51.54 28.32 12.14
N GLY A 62 52.77 28.06 12.57
CA GLY A 62 53.03 27.31 13.81
C GLY A 62 52.69 28.12 15.06
N GLY A 63 52.41 27.42 16.15
CA GLY A 63 52.14 28.01 17.46
C GLY A 63 53.39 28.44 18.19
N SER A 64 53.25 29.40 19.10
CA SER A 64 54.33 29.81 20.00
C SER A 64 54.55 28.79 21.11
N GLY A 65 55.80 28.62 21.55
CA GLY A 65 56.15 27.80 22.71
C GLY A 65 55.93 28.54 24.04
N GLY A 66 55.85 27.78 25.14
CA GLY A 66 55.83 28.31 26.50
C GLY A 66 57.09 29.13 26.77
N GLY A 67 56.94 30.33 27.33
CA GLY A 67 58.02 31.32 27.39
C GLY A 67 58.08 32.27 26.17
N GLY A 68 57.26 32.07 25.14
CA GLY A 68 56.97 33.09 24.11
C GLY A 68 57.71 32.97 22.78
N ALA A 69 58.55 31.95 22.57
CA ALA A 69 59.22 31.73 21.30
C ALA A 69 58.21 31.55 20.16
N ALA A 70 58.29 32.39 19.13
CA ALA A 70 57.30 32.41 18.06
C ALA A 70 57.33 31.14 17.19
N GLY A 71 56.15 30.62 16.86
CA GLY A 71 56.01 29.69 15.75
C GLY A 71 56.22 30.36 14.39
N GLY A 72 56.79 29.61 13.45
CA GLY A 72 57.11 30.07 12.11
C GLY A 72 55.89 30.28 11.22
N PHE A 73 56.06 31.08 10.18
CA PHE A 73 55.00 31.39 9.22
C PHE A 73 54.88 30.33 8.11
N GLY A 74 53.66 30.07 7.66
CA GLY A 74 53.42 29.26 6.48
C GLY A 74 53.85 29.97 5.19
N ALA A 75 53.83 29.24 4.08
CA ALA A 75 54.06 29.83 2.76
C ALA A 75 52.77 30.44 2.19
N ARG A 76 52.92 31.43 1.30
CA ARG A 76 51.96 31.75 0.25
C ARG A 76 52.50 31.17 -1.06
N VAL A 77 51.75 30.25 -1.67
CA VAL A 77 52.08 29.66 -2.98
C VAL A 77 50.99 30.03 -3.96
N GLY A 78 51.37 30.49 -5.15
CA GLY A 78 50.45 30.83 -6.22
C GLY A 78 50.88 30.28 -7.57
N GLY A 79 49.92 29.89 -8.40
CA GLY A 79 50.17 29.39 -9.74
C GLY A 79 48.89 28.92 -10.43
N THR A 80 48.93 28.83 -11.76
CA THR A 80 47.81 28.36 -12.58
C THR A 80 47.83 26.82 -12.65
N LEU A 81 46.66 26.20 -12.48
CA LEU A 81 46.44 24.77 -12.68
C LEU A 81 45.63 24.56 -13.96
N ALA A 82 46.09 23.68 -14.85
CA ALA A 82 45.28 23.17 -15.94
C ALA A 82 44.24 22.18 -15.38
N VAL A 83 43.01 22.25 -15.89
CA VAL A 83 41.86 21.42 -15.48
C VAL A 83 40.96 21.11 -16.68
N ALA A 84 40.10 20.11 -16.55
CA ALA A 84 38.99 19.88 -17.46
C ALA A 84 37.65 20.39 -16.86
N PRO A 85 36.71 20.88 -17.68
CA PRO A 85 35.35 21.19 -17.24
C PRO A 85 34.69 19.96 -16.58
N GLY A 86 34.18 20.12 -15.37
CA GLY A 86 33.61 19.03 -14.57
C GLY A 86 34.59 18.22 -13.71
N ASP A 87 35.89 18.53 -13.72
CA ASP A 87 36.85 17.93 -12.79
C ASP A 87 36.45 18.19 -11.32
N ARG A 88 36.60 17.18 -10.46
CA ARG A 88 36.42 17.32 -9.01
C ARG A 88 37.75 17.47 -8.31
N LEU A 89 37.96 18.64 -7.70
CA LEU A 89 39.13 18.95 -6.87
C LEU A 89 38.75 18.92 -5.39
N TRP A 90 39.70 18.53 -4.54
CA TRP A 90 39.62 18.66 -3.08
C TRP A 90 40.55 19.78 -2.63
N ILE A 91 40.03 20.65 -1.78
CA ILE A 91 40.69 21.85 -1.24
C ILE A 91 40.91 21.62 0.25
N ALA A 92 42.17 21.47 0.65
CA ALA A 92 42.58 21.38 2.05
C ALA A 92 43.16 22.73 2.49
N VAL A 93 42.66 23.29 3.59
CA VAL A 93 43.13 24.57 4.14
C VAL A 93 43.68 24.33 5.54
N GLY A 94 44.98 24.54 5.73
CA GLY A 94 45.71 24.16 6.93
C GLY A 94 45.21 24.84 8.20
N GLY A 95 45.19 24.10 9.30
CA GLY A 95 44.95 24.67 10.63
C GLY A 95 46.22 25.32 11.19
N ASN A 96 46.09 26.50 11.81
CA ASN A 96 47.19 27.09 12.59
C ASN A 96 47.55 26.17 13.77
N GLY A 97 48.85 26.05 14.06
CA GLY A 97 49.35 25.31 15.20
C GLY A 97 48.96 26.00 16.51
N PRO A 98 48.35 25.30 17.48
CA PRO A 98 48.09 25.84 18.80
C PRO A 98 49.37 26.22 19.56
N SER A 99 49.25 27.22 20.43
CA SER A 99 50.37 27.78 21.21
C SER A 99 50.32 27.29 22.66
N ALA A 100 51.29 26.46 23.02
CA ALA A 100 51.59 25.93 24.36
C ALA A 100 50.41 25.81 25.36
N GLY A 101 49.46 24.92 25.04
CA GLY A 101 48.38 24.50 25.94
C GLY A 101 48.30 22.96 26.12
N CYS A 102 47.17 22.50 26.67
CA CYS A 102 46.87 21.08 26.90
C CYS A 102 45.35 20.81 26.78
N PRO A 103 44.92 19.72 26.11
CA PRO A 103 45.63 18.93 25.12
C PRO A 103 45.53 19.58 23.73
N GLU A 104 46.65 19.68 23.00
CA GLU A 104 46.69 20.37 21.71
C GLU A 104 47.35 19.50 20.62
N SER A 105 46.57 19.17 19.59
CA SER A 105 47.08 18.58 18.36
C SER A 105 47.78 19.62 17.49
N GLY A 106 48.68 19.18 16.60
CA GLY A 106 49.18 20.03 15.53
C GLY A 106 48.11 20.49 14.55
N GLY A 107 48.49 21.48 13.74
CA GLY A 107 47.63 22.13 12.76
C GLY A 107 47.07 21.15 11.72
N TRP A 108 45.75 21.15 11.53
CA TRP A 108 45.07 20.23 10.61
C TRP A 108 45.67 20.26 9.20
N ASN A 109 45.75 19.09 8.54
CA ASN A 109 46.53 18.82 7.32
C ASN A 109 48.07 18.92 7.53
N GLY A 110 48.58 18.14 8.49
CA GLY A 110 50.00 17.73 8.55
C GLY A 110 50.89 18.42 9.58
N GLY A 111 50.41 19.42 10.32
CA GLY A 111 51.16 20.02 11.43
C GLY A 111 51.29 19.05 12.61
N ALA A 112 52.46 19.00 13.23
CA ALA A 112 52.77 18.06 14.31
C ALA A 112 52.68 18.67 15.71
N ASN A 113 52.55 17.82 16.72
CA ASN A 113 52.49 18.24 18.12
C ASN A 113 53.87 18.75 18.59
N GLY A 114 53.88 19.85 19.36
CA GLY A 114 55.04 20.19 20.17
C GLY A 114 55.29 19.19 21.30
N GLY A 115 56.48 19.22 21.89
CA GLY A 115 56.85 18.38 23.03
C GLY A 115 56.58 19.04 24.39
N SER A 116 56.16 18.24 25.38
CA SER A 116 56.38 18.40 26.83
C SER A 116 55.35 17.58 27.62
N ASN A 117 55.72 17.23 28.85
CA ASN A 117 54.89 16.62 29.90
C ASN A 117 54.17 17.67 30.78
N TRP A 118 54.44 18.96 30.62
CA TRP A 118 53.85 20.07 31.40
C TRP A 118 53.36 21.22 30.52
N CYS A 119 52.12 21.66 30.73
CA CYS A 119 51.41 22.56 29.82
C CYS A 119 52.04 23.95 29.68
N ALA A 120 52.49 24.56 30.78
CA ALA A 120 53.06 25.92 30.78
C ALA A 120 54.42 26.05 30.06
N TYR A 121 55.07 24.92 29.75
CA TYR A 121 56.44 24.85 29.23
C TYR A 121 56.53 24.02 27.94
N ARG A 122 55.39 23.83 27.28
CA ARG A 122 55.23 23.04 26.07
C ARG A 122 55.81 23.77 24.86
N GLY A 123 56.44 23.02 23.94
CA GLY A 123 56.71 23.53 22.60
C GLY A 123 55.40 23.82 21.88
N GLY A 124 55.37 24.88 21.07
CA GLY A 124 54.25 25.16 20.19
C GLY A 124 54.11 24.08 19.13
N SER A 125 52.89 23.82 18.68
CA SER A 125 52.65 22.82 17.63
C SER A 125 52.84 23.42 16.23
N GLY A 126 53.22 22.60 15.26
CA GLY A 126 53.39 23.03 13.87
C GLY A 126 52.05 23.35 13.19
N GLY A 127 52.08 24.27 12.23
CA GLY A 127 50.95 24.57 11.35
C GLY A 127 50.79 23.54 10.23
N GLY A 128 49.56 23.30 9.79
CA GLY A 128 49.27 22.45 8.64
C GLY A 128 49.50 23.12 7.29
N ALA A 129 49.60 22.32 6.24
CA ALA A 129 49.69 22.79 4.87
C ALA A 129 48.31 23.20 4.30
N SER A 130 48.30 24.06 3.29
CA SER A 130 47.12 24.34 2.46
C SER A 130 47.39 23.90 1.03
N ASP A 131 46.49 23.13 0.43
CA ASP A 131 46.72 22.49 -0.88
C ASP A 131 45.44 22.25 -1.69
N VAL A 132 45.66 21.99 -2.99
CA VAL A 132 44.66 21.57 -3.97
C VAL A 132 45.09 20.21 -4.54
N ARG A 133 44.16 19.25 -4.60
CA ARG A 133 44.46 17.86 -4.97
C ARG A 133 43.32 17.18 -5.74
N VAL A 134 43.64 16.13 -6.50
CA VAL A 134 42.70 15.36 -7.36
C VAL A 134 42.09 14.13 -6.68
N CYS A 135 42.21 14.01 -5.35
CA CYS A 135 41.73 12.89 -4.57
C CYS A 135 41.46 13.29 -3.11
N GLU A 136 40.67 12.50 -2.39
CA GLU A 136 40.34 12.78 -0.98
C GLU A 136 41.57 12.60 -0.06
N PRO A 137 41.79 13.48 0.95
CA PRO A 137 42.89 13.32 1.90
C PRO A 137 42.89 11.97 2.62
N GLY A 138 43.93 11.17 2.40
CA GLY A 138 44.10 9.83 2.97
C GLY A 138 43.81 8.69 1.97
N ALA A 139 43.28 8.99 0.79
CA ALA A 139 43.27 8.04 -0.33
C ALA A 139 44.68 7.87 -0.92
N ALA A 140 44.93 6.73 -1.56
CA ALA A 140 46.10 6.53 -2.41
C ALA A 140 45.79 7.04 -3.83
N CYS A 141 46.66 7.86 -4.40
CA CYS A 141 46.37 8.61 -5.63
C CYS A 141 47.40 8.33 -6.74
N VAL A 142 46.95 8.36 -8.00
CA VAL A 142 47.76 7.98 -9.17
C VAL A 142 48.36 9.23 -9.83
N ALA A 143 49.33 9.86 -9.16
CA ALA A 143 49.97 11.11 -9.61
C ALA A 143 51.43 11.20 -9.12
N ASP A 144 52.18 12.19 -9.64
CA ASP A 144 53.60 12.43 -9.31
C ASP A 144 53.87 12.88 -7.85
N ASP A 145 52.81 13.26 -7.13
CA ASP A 145 52.74 13.20 -5.68
C ASP A 145 51.77 12.05 -5.32
N PRO A 146 52.16 11.04 -4.53
CA PRO A 146 51.29 9.90 -4.21
C PRO A 146 50.05 10.26 -3.38
N LEU A 147 49.94 11.51 -2.90
CA LEU A 147 48.74 12.09 -2.29
C LEU A 147 47.92 12.99 -3.24
N GLY A 148 48.21 12.96 -4.54
CA GLY A 148 47.44 13.61 -5.61
C GLY A 148 47.44 15.14 -5.59
N ARG A 149 48.40 15.77 -4.91
CA ARG A 149 48.46 17.22 -4.70
C ARG A 149 49.05 17.92 -5.94
N LEU A 150 48.39 18.98 -6.38
CA LEU A 150 48.76 19.80 -7.54
C LEU A 150 49.54 21.05 -7.13
N LEU A 151 49.19 21.62 -5.97
CA LEU A 151 49.84 22.80 -5.37
C LEU A 151 49.78 22.65 -3.85
N VAL A 152 50.89 22.88 -3.15
CA VAL A 152 50.98 22.83 -1.68
C VAL A 152 51.72 24.07 -1.16
N ALA A 153 51.07 24.81 -0.26
CA ALA A 153 51.70 25.82 0.59
C ALA A 153 52.00 25.21 1.96
N GLY A 154 53.28 25.07 2.30
CA GLY A 154 53.74 24.50 3.57
C GLY A 154 53.33 25.32 4.78
N GLY A 155 53.13 24.64 5.91
CA GLY A 155 52.95 25.25 7.23
C GLY A 155 54.28 25.48 7.93
N GLY A 156 54.32 26.48 8.81
CA GLY A 156 55.48 26.76 9.66
C GLY A 156 55.57 25.84 10.88
N GLY A 157 56.78 25.56 11.36
CA GLY A 157 57.01 24.81 12.60
C GLY A 157 56.70 25.63 13.84
N GLY A 158 56.42 24.97 14.97
CA GLY A 158 56.17 25.64 16.25
C GLY A 158 57.46 26.10 16.96
N GLY A 159 57.34 27.04 17.89
CA GLY A 159 58.45 27.48 18.74
C GLY A 159 58.79 26.48 19.86
N GLY A 160 60.04 26.42 20.29
CA GLY A 160 60.46 25.63 21.45
C GLY A 160 59.93 26.20 22.77
N GLY A 161 59.76 25.33 23.80
CA GLY A 161 59.37 25.76 25.15
C GLY A 161 60.57 26.07 26.06
N GLY A 162 60.41 27.02 26.99
CA GLY A 162 61.42 27.42 27.97
C GLY A 162 60.84 27.84 29.32
N ALA A 163 61.68 27.90 30.35
CA ALA A 163 61.29 28.34 31.69
C ALA A 163 61.50 29.86 31.89
N HIS A 164 60.56 30.52 32.58
CA HIS A 164 60.63 31.94 32.96
C HIS A 164 61.85 32.35 33.84
N PHE A 165 62.70 31.40 34.24
CA PHE A 165 63.83 31.63 35.15
C PHE A 165 65.18 31.81 34.44
N VAL A 166 65.22 31.70 33.11
CA VAL A 166 66.39 32.05 32.29
C VAL A 166 65.93 32.86 31.07
N ASN A 167 66.76 33.83 30.68
CA ASN A 167 66.47 34.86 29.70
C ASN A 167 66.33 34.31 28.27
N ASP A 168 65.08 34.15 27.83
CA ASP A 168 64.59 34.10 26.43
C ASP A 168 65.25 33.07 25.48
N GLN A 169 65.94 32.06 26.02
CA GLN A 169 66.71 31.04 25.25
C GLN A 169 65.85 29.96 24.58
N SER A 170 64.60 30.27 24.21
CA SER A 170 63.70 29.36 23.49
C SER A 170 63.69 29.69 22.00
N ALA A 171 63.91 28.70 21.15
CA ALA A 171 64.16 28.95 19.74
C ALA A 171 62.88 29.01 18.90
N ALA A 172 62.82 29.96 17.97
CA ALA A 172 61.68 30.16 17.08
C ALA A 172 61.50 29.00 16.08
N GLY A 173 60.24 28.73 15.73
CA GLY A 173 59.89 27.76 14.70
C GLY A 173 60.23 28.25 13.29
N GLY A 174 60.64 27.32 12.42
CA GLY A 174 61.00 27.60 11.04
C GLY A 174 59.78 28.00 10.21
N ALA A 175 59.93 29.01 9.36
CA ALA A 175 58.95 29.26 8.30
C ALA A 175 58.89 28.06 7.33
N ALA A 176 57.84 27.97 6.52
CA ALA A 176 57.75 26.96 5.45
C ALA A 176 59.04 26.92 4.60
N GLY A 177 59.54 25.71 4.32
CA GLY A 177 60.83 25.48 3.65
C GLY A 177 62.09 25.89 4.45
N SER A 178 61.96 26.28 5.73
CA SER A 178 63.08 26.71 6.59
C SER A 178 63.20 25.84 7.86
N PRO A 179 64.42 25.59 8.35
CA PRO A 179 64.62 24.87 9.61
C PRO A 179 64.17 25.72 10.80
N GLY A 180 63.83 25.05 11.90
CA GLY A 180 63.66 25.69 13.20
C GLY A 180 64.99 26.18 13.74
N ALA A 181 64.96 27.23 14.58
CA ALA A 181 66.16 27.70 15.23
C ALA A 181 66.64 26.71 16.30
N THR A 182 67.96 26.67 16.53
CA THR A 182 68.61 25.89 17.58
C THR A 182 68.76 26.74 18.84
N ALA A 183 68.37 26.22 20.00
CA ALA A 183 68.61 26.87 21.28
C ALA A 183 70.00 26.48 21.80
N VAL A 184 70.82 27.48 22.13
CA VAL A 184 72.21 27.31 22.57
C VAL A 184 72.38 27.92 23.95
N LEU A 185 72.91 27.16 24.90
CA LEU A 185 73.20 27.63 26.25
C LEU A 185 74.67 27.33 26.57
N THR A 186 75.48 28.39 26.65
CA THR A 186 76.96 28.34 26.62
C THR A 186 77.60 27.39 27.62
N ASN A 187 76.94 27.14 28.76
CA ASN A 187 77.44 26.29 29.84
C ASN A 187 76.62 25.00 30.03
N ARG A 188 75.66 24.68 29.14
CA ARG A 188 74.74 23.52 29.30
C ARG A 188 74.42 22.72 28.02
N GLY A 189 74.83 23.17 26.83
CA GLY A 189 74.65 22.39 25.58
C GLY A 189 73.73 23.05 24.53
N THR A 190 73.21 22.25 23.61
CA THR A 190 72.43 22.71 22.45
C THR A 190 71.20 21.85 22.16
N ALA A 191 70.02 22.46 22.12
CA ALA A 191 68.78 21.81 21.68
C ALA A 191 68.55 22.17 20.21
N GLY A 192 68.83 21.22 19.31
CA GLY A 192 68.81 21.42 17.87
C GLY A 192 67.41 21.77 17.36
N GLY A 193 67.33 22.73 16.45
CA GLY A 193 66.10 22.98 15.68
C GLY A 193 65.81 21.84 14.70
N GLY A 194 64.53 21.59 14.42
CA GLY A 194 64.11 20.62 13.42
C GLY A 194 64.42 21.10 12.00
N GLY A 195 64.86 20.20 11.12
CA GLY A 195 65.18 20.51 9.73
C GLY A 195 63.97 20.97 8.92
N ALA A 196 64.20 21.73 7.86
CA ALA A 196 63.17 22.04 6.86
C ALA A 196 62.69 20.77 6.15
N GLY A 197 61.40 20.69 5.81
CA GLY A 197 60.97 19.81 4.73
C GLY A 197 61.59 20.26 3.41
N THR A 198 61.98 19.31 2.55
CA THR A 198 62.54 19.58 1.22
C THR A 198 61.59 19.10 0.12
N ASP A 199 61.93 19.30 -1.14
CA ASP A 199 61.09 18.85 -2.26
C ASP A 199 61.04 17.32 -2.44
N SER A 200 61.88 16.56 -1.71
CA SER A 200 62.02 15.11 -1.84
C SER A 200 62.07 14.32 -0.52
N ALA A 201 62.23 14.99 0.63
CA ALA A 201 62.31 14.36 1.94
C ALA A 201 61.77 15.27 3.05
N GLY A 202 61.32 14.66 4.16
CA GLY A 202 60.97 15.41 5.37
C GLY A 202 62.20 15.89 6.14
N GLY A 203 62.01 16.91 6.96
CA GLY A 203 63.10 17.53 7.71
C GLY A 203 63.62 16.64 8.83
N GLY A 204 64.94 16.58 9.01
CA GLY A 204 65.57 15.80 10.08
C GLY A 204 65.17 16.26 11.49
N ALA A 205 65.15 15.33 12.44
CA ALA A 205 64.87 15.62 13.85
C ALA A 205 65.91 16.56 14.48
N GLY A 206 65.46 17.45 15.36
CA GLY A 206 66.33 18.30 16.18
C GLY A 206 67.03 17.50 17.29
N THR A 207 68.33 17.76 17.50
CA THR A 207 69.18 17.02 18.44
C THR A 207 68.91 17.38 19.91
N THR A 208 69.04 16.41 20.81
CA THR A 208 68.99 16.61 22.28
C THR A 208 70.35 17.05 22.84
N GLY A 209 70.35 17.94 23.83
CA GLY A 209 71.56 18.71 24.20
C GLY A 209 72.46 18.18 25.33
N ASP A 210 72.05 17.13 26.06
CA ASP A 210 72.75 16.67 27.26
C ASP A 210 73.72 15.49 26.98
N THR A 211 75.01 15.68 27.24
CA THR A 211 76.07 14.64 27.14
C THR A 211 76.40 13.95 28.47
N GLY A 212 75.64 14.21 29.55
CA GLY A 212 76.01 13.81 30.93
C GLY A 212 74.95 13.04 31.74
N GLY A 213 73.81 12.66 31.17
CA GLY A 213 72.71 12.02 31.89
C GLY A 213 72.46 10.57 31.48
N SER A 214 72.46 9.63 32.45
CA SER A 214 72.13 8.21 32.23
C SER A 214 70.60 7.97 32.18
N TRP A 215 69.88 8.76 31.38
CA TRP A 215 68.43 8.69 31.23
C TRP A 215 68.07 8.76 29.75
N THR A 216 67.20 7.85 29.28
CA THR A 216 66.79 7.79 27.86
C THR A 216 65.87 8.97 27.51
N PRO A 217 66.25 9.89 26.61
CA PRO A 217 65.39 10.99 26.20
C PRO A 217 64.35 10.52 25.18
N TRP A 218 63.20 11.19 25.15
CA TRP A 218 62.26 11.05 24.04
C TRP A 218 62.68 12.03 22.94
N PHE A 219 63.35 11.49 21.92
CA PHE A 219 63.86 12.25 20.79
C PHE A 219 62.73 12.98 20.04
N ALA A 220 63.09 14.07 19.37
CA ALA A 220 62.24 14.63 18.34
C ALA A 220 62.17 13.68 17.14
N GLU A 221 61.08 13.74 16.38
CA GLU A 221 60.91 12.93 15.17
C GLU A 221 61.29 13.74 13.91
N PRO A 222 61.75 13.08 12.83
CA PRO A 222 61.84 13.70 11.53
C PRO A 222 60.44 13.91 10.93
N GLY A 223 60.32 14.86 10.01
CA GLY A 223 59.15 14.97 9.15
C GLY A 223 59.08 13.83 8.13
N ALA A 224 57.88 13.60 7.58
CA ALA A 224 57.59 12.62 6.55
C ALA A 224 56.89 13.29 5.34
N LEU A 225 56.40 12.50 4.38
CA LEU A 225 55.48 13.03 3.37
C LEU A 225 54.21 13.57 4.07
N ALA A 226 53.77 14.78 3.70
CA ALA A 226 52.67 15.55 4.29
C ALA A 226 52.80 15.96 5.78
N VAL A 227 53.37 15.10 6.63
CA VAL A 227 53.29 15.21 8.10
C VAL A 227 54.62 15.71 8.69
N GLY A 228 54.58 16.69 9.59
CA GLY A 228 55.75 17.13 10.36
C GLY A 228 56.16 16.14 11.46
N GLY A 229 57.39 16.25 11.95
CA GLY A 229 57.88 15.46 13.09
C GLY A 229 57.45 16.06 14.44
N THR A 230 57.15 15.21 15.43
CA THR A 230 56.81 15.68 16.78
C THR A 230 58.03 16.24 17.53
N GLY A 231 57.81 17.25 18.37
CA GLY A 231 58.86 17.87 19.19
C GLY A 231 59.29 17.00 20.37
N GLY A 232 60.59 16.91 20.62
CA GLY A 232 61.18 16.07 21.67
C GLY A 232 60.75 16.49 23.09
N THR A 233 60.79 15.56 24.06
CA THR A 233 60.36 15.81 25.44
C THR A 233 61.44 15.48 26.49
N GLY A 234 61.57 16.38 27.47
CA GLY A 234 62.42 16.16 28.63
C GLY A 234 61.85 15.12 29.62
N GLN A 235 62.75 14.37 30.25
CA GLN A 235 62.48 13.46 31.37
C GLN A 235 63.20 13.96 32.63
N GLY A 236 62.74 13.54 33.82
CA GLY A 236 63.49 13.78 35.06
C GLY A 236 63.46 15.22 35.62
N GLY A 237 62.35 15.95 35.44
CA GLY A 237 62.16 17.29 36.05
C GLY A 237 62.52 18.48 35.16
N GLY A 238 63.19 18.25 34.04
CA GLY A 238 63.16 19.19 32.91
C GLY A 238 61.73 19.30 32.37
N LEU A 239 61.20 20.52 32.23
CA LEU A 239 59.78 20.77 31.92
C LEU A 239 59.53 21.12 30.45
N GLN A 240 60.60 21.25 29.66
CA GLN A 240 60.56 21.80 28.31
C GLN A 240 60.38 20.70 27.23
N GLY A 241 59.91 21.12 26.07
CA GLY A 241 59.96 20.31 24.86
C GLY A 241 60.02 21.17 23.59
N GLY A 242 60.48 20.56 22.51
CA GLY A 242 60.71 21.24 21.25
C GLY A 242 59.43 21.56 20.48
N GLY A 243 59.52 22.49 19.53
CA GLY A 243 58.40 22.83 18.65
C GLY A 243 58.07 21.70 17.68
N GLY A 244 56.78 21.51 17.38
CA GLY A 244 56.33 20.53 16.38
C GLY A 244 56.65 20.98 14.95
N GLY A 245 57.01 20.05 14.07
CA GLY A 245 57.23 20.32 12.65
C GLY A 245 55.96 20.74 11.92
N GLY A 246 56.09 21.67 10.96
CA GLY A 246 54.99 22.09 10.09
C GLY A 246 54.72 21.06 8.98
N GLY A 247 53.46 20.94 8.55
CA GLY A 247 53.06 20.13 7.40
C GLY A 247 53.51 20.74 6.08
N GLY A 248 53.59 19.97 5.00
CA GLY A 248 54.03 20.47 3.68
C GLY A 248 53.87 19.45 2.57
N ARG A 249 54.57 19.60 1.44
CA ARG A 249 54.77 18.48 0.50
C ARG A 249 55.43 17.34 1.26
N TYR A 250 56.54 17.66 1.92
CA TYR A 250 57.10 16.93 3.05
C TYR A 250 57.10 17.86 4.28
N GLY A 251 56.85 17.32 5.46
CA GLY A 251 56.84 18.09 6.70
C GLY A 251 58.25 18.43 7.21
N GLY A 252 58.34 19.47 8.03
CA GLY A 252 59.56 19.80 8.77
C GLY A 252 59.77 18.83 9.96
N GLY A 253 61.01 18.73 10.43
CA GLY A 253 61.33 17.94 11.63
C GLY A 253 60.86 18.61 12.91
N GLY A 254 60.67 17.82 13.96
CA GLY A 254 60.44 18.34 15.31
C GLY A 254 61.70 18.94 15.90
N GLY A 255 61.55 19.96 16.75
CA GLY A 255 62.64 20.54 17.52
C GLY A 255 63.09 19.61 18.66
N GLY A 256 64.39 19.60 18.95
CA GLY A 256 64.97 18.87 20.07
C GLY A 256 64.72 19.55 21.42
N SER A 257 64.89 18.80 22.50
CA SER A 257 64.74 19.28 23.88
C SER A 257 66.03 19.13 24.68
N ALA A 258 66.25 20.04 25.63
CA ALA A 258 67.30 19.95 26.65
C ALA A 258 66.76 20.49 27.99
N ASN A 259 67.54 20.36 29.07
CA ASN A 259 67.18 20.93 30.36
C ASN A 259 67.10 22.47 30.30
N TYR A 260 65.91 23.03 30.53
CA TYR A 260 65.56 24.48 30.56
C TYR A 260 65.33 25.18 29.20
N TYR A 261 65.63 24.55 28.06
CA TYR A 261 65.55 25.18 26.73
C TYR A 261 65.26 24.14 25.62
N ALA A 262 64.66 24.58 24.51
CA ALA A 262 64.30 23.69 23.40
C ALA A 262 64.38 24.37 22.02
N GLY A 263 64.63 23.54 21.00
CA GLY A 263 64.68 23.94 19.59
C GLY A 263 63.29 24.17 19.00
N GLY A 264 63.20 25.03 17.98
CA GLY A 264 61.99 25.18 17.18
C GLY A 264 61.79 24.00 16.22
N GLY A 265 60.55 23.71 15.84
CA GLY A 265 60.26 22.78 14.75
C GLY A 265 60.56 23.43 13.39
N GLY A 266 60.91 22.63 12.39
CA GLY A 266 61.07 23.11 11.01
C GLY A 266 59.73 23.30 10.30
N GLY A 267 59.68 24.17 9.29
CA GLY A 267 58.52 24.28 8.40
C GLY A 267 58.54 23.22 7.29
N GLY A 268 57.36 22.86 6.80
CA GLY A 268 57.22 21.92 5.68
C GLY A 268 57.53 22.57 4.32
N SER A 269 57.85 21.75 3.32
CA SER A 269 58.12 22.19 1.94
C SER A 269 56.85 22.54 1.17
N ASN A 270 57.04 23.22 0.04
CA ASN A 270 55.98 23.58 -0.90
C ASN A 270 55.87 22.55 -2.04
N LEU A 271 54.82 22.69 -2.83
CA LEU A 271 54.72 22.15 -4.19
C LEU A 271 54.18 23.29 -5.05
N VAL A 272 54.97 23.77 -6.00
CA VAL A 272 54.68 24.94 -6.82
C VAL A 272 54.47 24.48 -8.27
N PRO A 273 53.33 24.80 -8.91
CA PRO A 273 53.13 24.53 -10.34
C PRO A 273 54.18 25.22 -11.22
N ALA A 274 54.37 24.73 -12.44
CA ALA A 274 55.30 25.34 -13.40
C ALA A 274 54.95 26.82 -13.65
N GLY A 275 55.93 27.72 -13.49
CA GLY A 275 55.73 29.17 -13.59
C GLY A 275 55.09 29.83 -12.35
N GLY A 276 54.71 29.06 -11.33
CA GLY A 276 54.20 29.57 -10.07
C GLY A 276 55.27 30.21 -9.17
N ILE A 277 54.81 30.82 -8.08
CA ILE A 277 55.64 31.51 -7.08
C ILE A 277 55.39 30.99 -5.67
N ALA A 278 56.41 31.05 -4.82
CA ALA A 278 56.30 30.78 -3.39
C ALA A 278 57.02 31.88 -2.59
N SER A 279 56.41 32.32 -1.48
CA SER A 279 56.99 33.24 -0.51
C SER A 279 56.52 32.88 0.91
N THR A 280 57.12 33.44 1.95
CA THR A 280 56.57 33.35 3.32
C THR A 280 55.33 34.24 3.44
N ASP A 281 54.30 33.82 4.19
CA ASP A 281 53.12 34.65 4.49
C ASP A 281 53.16 35.18 5.93
N ALA A 282 53.42 36.48 6.09
CA ALA A 282 53.48 37.13 7.40
C ALA A 282 52.11 37.37 8.06
N THR A 283 50.98 37.05 7.40
CA THR A 283 49.63 37.29 7.95
C THR A 283 49.18 36.16 8.88
N GLY A 284 49.76 34.97 8.75
CA GLY A 284 49.38 33.78 9.54
C GLY A 284 47.91 33.37 9.39
N SER A 285 47.28 33.75 8.26
CA SER A 285 45.85 33.55 7.99
C SER A 285 45.66 32.54 6.84
N PRO A 286 45.73 31.22 7.12
CA PRO A 286 45.65 30.19 6.09
C PRO A 286 44.33 30.22 5.33
N LYS A 287 44.42 30.05 4.01
CA LYS A 287 43.30 30.06 3.06
C LYS A 287 43.71 29.41 1.74
N VAL A 288 42.74 29.02 0.92
CA VAL A 288 42.94 28.80 -0.52
C VAL A 288 41.94 29.65 -1.28
N THR A 289 42.41 30.36 -2.31
CA THR A 289 41.56 31.09 -3.26
C THR A 289 41.76 30.48 -4.64
N LEU A 290 40.65 30.17 -5.32
CA LEU A 290 40.59 29.78 -6.73
C LEU A 290 39.97 30.94 -7.52
N SER A 291 40.53 31.27 -8.68
CA SER A 291 39.97 32.22 -9.64
C SER A 291 39.95 31.61 -11.04
N TRP A 292 38.99 32.00 -11.86
CA TRP A 292 38.84 31.50 -13.24
C TRP A 292 38.06 32.51 -14.08
N GLU A 293 38.15 32.40 -15.39
CA GLU A 293 37.34 33.19 -16.33
C GLU A 293 36.16 32.39 -16.85
N VAL A 294 35.03 33.06 -17.09
CA VAL A 294 33.88 32.53 -17.84
C VAL A 294 33.53 33.46 -18.99
N GLY A 295 33.08 32.90 -20.12
CA GLY A 295 32.55 33.68 -21.23
C GLY A 295 31.27 34.42 -20.83
N ALA A 296 31.08 35.63 -21.34
CA ALA A 296 29.84 36.36 -21.14
C ALA A 296 28.64 35.57 -21.73
N PRO A 297 27.49 35.49 -21.04
CA PRO A 297 26.26 34.97 -21.62
C PRO A 297 25.92 35.68 -22.94
N ALA A 298 25.33 34.96 -23.88
CA ALA A 298 24.94 35.47 -25.20
C ALA A 298 23.56 35.00 -25.64
N THR A 299 23.18 33.75 -25.34
CA THR A 299 21.90 33.16 -25.73
C THR A 299 21.30 32.28 -24.64
N VAL A 300 19.98 32.08 -24.69
CA VAL A 300 19.24 31.15 -23.84
C VAL A 300 18.43 30.19 -24.72
N ASP A 301 18.63 28.89 -24.53
CA ASP A 301 17.99 27.84 -25.32
C ASP A 301 16.47 27.81 -25.09
N ARG A 302 15.74 27.13 -25.99
CA ARG A 302 14.31 26.82 -25.77
C ARG A 302 14.17 25.93 -24.53
N PRO A 303 13.37 26.30 -23.52
CA PRO A 303 13.16 25.47 -22.35
C PRO A 303 12.51 24.12 -22.69
N ALA A 304 12.90 23.09 -21.95
CA ALA A 304 12.30 21.76 -21.93
C ALA A 304 11.52 21.55 -20.62
N LEU A 305 10.46 20.74 -20.68
CA LEU A 305 9.66 20.34 -19.52
C LEU A 305 9.88 18.86 -19.23
N ALA A 306 10.11 18.51 -17.95
CA ALA A 306 10.22 17.12 -17.50
C ALA A 306 8.91 16.32 -17.72
N ALA A 307 7.77 17.01 -17.66
CA ALA A 307 6.47 16.55 -18.14
C ALA A 307 5.76 17.70 -18.87
N PRO A 308 5.35 17.54 -20.15
CA PRO A 308 4.65 18.56 -20.93
C PRO A 308 3.15 18.67 -20.59
N ALA A 309 2.63 17.81 -19.72
CA ALA A 309 1.27 17.87 -19.21
C ALA A 309 1.23 17.58 -17.70
N VAL A 310 0.31 18.24 -16.98
CA VAL A 310 0.04 18.07 -15.54
C VAL A 310 -1.47 18.12 -15.27
N TYR A 311 -1.92 17.73 -14.06
CA TYR A 311 -3.33 17.94 -13.71
C TYR A 311 -3.64 19.39 -13.35
N ALA A 312 -4.86 19.82 -13.67
CA ALA A 312 -5.41 21.13 -13.31
C ALA A 312 -5.90 21.18 -11.85
N ASP A 313 -5.12 20.67 -10.89
CA ASP A 313 -5.52 20.47 -9.49
C ASP A 313 -5.09 21.62 -8.53
N GLY A 314 -4.07 22.39 -8.90
CA GLY A 314 -3.48 23.45 -8.07
C GLY A 314 -2.31 22.99 -7.19
N GLY A 315 -1.80 21.76 -7.35
CA GLY A 315 -0.70 21.20 -6.55
C GLY A 315 0.25 20.28 -7.33
N SER A 316 -0.16 19.78 -8.49
CA SER A 316 0.69 19.09 -9.46
C SER A 316 1.84 19.99 -9.93
N THR A 317 3.03 19.41 -10.13
CA THR A 317 4.24 20.16 -10.53
C THR A 317 5.00 19.48 -11.67
N THR A 318 5.64 20.29 -12.50
CA THR A 318 6.62 19.86 -13.50
C THR A 318 7.90 20.69 -13.35
N THR A 319 9.05 20.14 -13.73
CA THR A 319 10.32 20.90 -13.73
C THR A 319 10.57 21.42 -15.13
N VAL A 320 10.81 22.72 -15.26
CA VAL A 320 11.30 23.36 -16.49
C VAL A 320 12.81 23.53 -16.40
N THR A 321 13.52 23.29 -17.50
CA THR A 321 14.98 23.47 -17.60
C THR A 321 15.34 24.18 -18.90
N THR A 322 16.32 25.09 -18.88
CA THR A 322 16.97 25.63 -20.07
C THR A 322 18.50 25.63 -19.92
N VAL A 323 19.22 26.01 -20.97
CA VAL A 323 20.68 26.20 -20.99
C VAL A 323 20.97 27.65 -21.39
N VAL A 324 21.92 28.30 -20.72
CA VAL A 324 22.49 29.59 -21.17
C VAL A 324 23.84 29.33 -21.81
N ARG A 325 24.14 30.00 -22.91
CA ARG A 325 25.38 29.82 -23.67
C ARG A 325 26.09 31.14 -23.93
N ASP A 326 27.41 31.10 -24.04
CA ASP A 326 28.23 32.20 -24.53
C ASP A 326 28.21 32.29 -26.07
N ALA A 327 28.98 33.23 -26.63
CA ALA A 327 29.11 33.43 -28.07
C ALA A 327 29.86 32.30 -28.81
N ALA A 328 30.53 31.39 -28.09
CA ALA A 328 31.16 30.18 -28.64
C ALA A 328 30.23 28.94 -28.56
N GLY A 329 29.07 29.07 -27.89
CA GLY A 329 28.10 27.99 -27.67
C GLY A 329 28.36 27.15 -26.41
N ALA A 330 29.40 27.47 -25.64
CA ALA A 330 29.70 26.82 -24.38
C ALA A 330 28.68 27.23 -23.30
N PRO A 331 28.26 26.31 -22.41
CA PRO A 331 27.25 26.60 -21.39
C PRO A 331 27.84 27.48 -20.26
N VAL A 332 27.04 28.42 -19.75
CA VAL A 332 27.52 29.48 -18.83
C VAL A 332 26.76 29.44 -17.50
N THR A 333 27.49 29.35 -16.39
CA THR A 333 27.01 29.48 -15.00
C THR A 333 26.96 30.93 -14.53
N GLY A 334 26.11 31.24 -13.55
CA GLY A 334 26.03 32.56 -12.90
C GLY A 334 25.21 33.61 -13.66
N GLY A 335 24.48 33.22 -14.71
CA GLY A 335 23.55 34.10 -15.43
C GLY A 335 22.23 34.30 -14.68
N GLU A 336 21.68 35.51 -14.73
CA GLU A 336 20.36 35.79 -14.16
C GLU A 336 19.25 35.33 -15.12
N VAL A 337 18.69 34.15 -14.83
CA VAL A 337 17.62 33.50 -15.61
C VAL A 337 16.32 33.48 -14.84
N THR A 338 15.23 33.91 -15.49
CA THR A 338 13.86 33.81 -14.96
C THR A 338 12.95 33.07 -15.93
N PHE A 339 11.85 32.52 -15.41
CA PHE A 339 10.84 31.82 -16.21
C PHE A 339 9.48 32.50 -16.06
N SER A 340 8.74 32.64 -17.15
CA SER A 340 7.39 33.22 -17.19
C SER A 340 6.36 32.25 -17.80
N SER A 341 5.07 32.59 -17.68
CA SER A 341 3.93 31.82 -18.20
C SER A 341 2.90 32.75 -18.85
N THR A 342 2.32 32.36 -19.98
CA THR A 342 1.28 33.15 -20.67
C THR A 342 -0.08 33.14 -19.95
N ALA A 343 -0.40 32.06 -19.23
CA ALA A 343 -1.52 32.04 -18.30
C ALA A 343 -1.08 32.57 -16.92
N PRO A 344 -1.98 33.19 -16.13
CA PRO A 344 -1.69 33.60 -14.75
C PRO A 344 -1.61 32.36 -13.84
N GLN A 345 -0.43 31.72 -13.82
CA GLN A 345 -0.21 30.49 -13.08
C GLN A 345 0.44 30.74 -11.71
N PRO A 346 0.05 29.98 -10.68
CA PRO A 346 0.60 30.12 -9.34
C PRO A 346 1.99 29.48 -9.29
N GLN A 347 2.99 30.26 -8.90
CA GLN A 347 4.30 29.76 -8.51
C GLN A 347 5.00 28.90 -9.59
N ILE A 348 5.59 29.58 -10.59
CA ILE A 348 6.92 29.14 -11.02
C ILE A 348 7.87 29.49 -9.89
N GLY A 349 8.55 28.50 -9.32
CA GLY A 349 9.50 28.67 -8.23
C GLY A 349 10.76 29.43 -8.66
N ALA A 350 11.59 29.79 -7.68
CA ALA A 350 12.89 30.41 -7.95
C ALA A 350 13.75 29.53 -8.87
N THR A 351 14.45 30.16 -9.80
CA THR A 351 15.43 29.49 -10.67
C THR A 351 16.64 29.03 -9.84
N SER A 352 17.07 27.79 -10.05
CA SER A 352 18.40 27.32 -9.67
C SER A 352 19.29 27.29 -10.90
N ASP A 353 20.47 27.92 -10.82
CA ASP A 353 21.63 27.49 -11.60
C ASP A 353 22.04 26.10 -11.07
N ASN A 354 22.35 25.17 -11.96
CA ASN A 354 22.76 23.81 -11.60
C ASN A 354 24.30 23.65 -11.56
N GLY A 355 25.07 24.69 -11.92
CA GLY A 355 26.54 24.69 -11.91
C GLY A 355 27.20 24.12 -13.18
N ASP A 356 26.39 23.65 -14.13
CA ASP A 356 26.78 23.14 -15.45
C ASP A 356 26.34 24.07 -16.61
N GLY A 357 25.78 25.25 -16.28
CA GLY A 357 25.18 26.19 -17.22
C GLY A 357 23.75 25.84 -17.65
N THR A 358 23.14 24.82 -17.03
CA THR A 358 21.70 24.58 -17.09
C THR A 358 20.98 25.23 -15.91
N TYR A 359 19.78 25.74 -16.17
CA TYR A 359 18.97 26.51 -15.22
C TYR A 359 17.61 25.86 -15.10
N SER A 360 17.14 25.61 -13.87
CA SER A 360 15.90 24.87 -13.63
C SER A 360 14.95 25.59 -12.66
N ALA A 361 13.64 25.39 -12.85
CA ALA A 361 12.60 25.87 -11.95
C ALA A 361 11.45 24.86 -11.84
N THR A 362 10.68 24.93 -10.76
CA THR A 362 9.47 24.11 -10.58
C THR A 362 8.24 24.93 -10.98
N VAL A 363 7.47 24.45 -11.96
CA VAL A 363 6.19 25.05 -12.39
C VAL A 363 5.05 24.31 -11.69
N THR A 364 4.17 25.05 -10.99
CA THR A 364 2.98 24.48 -10.34
C THR A 364 1.72 24.69 -11.18
N ALA A 365 0.81 23.73 -11.18
CA ALA A 365 -0.43 23.78 -11.94
C ALA A 365 -1.41 24.86 -11.42
N ALA A 366 -2.25 25.39 -12.31
CA ALA A 366 -3.09 26.56 -12.05
C ALA A 366 -4.48 26.28 -11.45
N GLY A 367 -4.77 25.04 -11.05
CA GLY A 367 -6.09 24.64 -10.56
C GLY A 367 -7.22 24.83 -11.58
N THR A 368 -6.87 25.05 -12.85
CA THR A 368 -7.78 25.38 -13.95
C THR A 368 -7.27 24.75 -15.24
N ARG A 369 -8.18 24.17 -16.03
CA ARG A 369 -7.86 23.45 -17.27
C ARG A 369 -7.45 24.42 -18.38
N GLY A 370 -6.38 24.09 -19.10
CA GLY A 370 -5.95 24.81 -20.31
C GLY A 370 -4.46 24.63 -20.63
N THR A 371 -4.05 25.08 -21.82
CA THR A 371 -2.65 25.14 -22.25
C THR A 371 -2.03 26.47 -21.84
N THR A 372 -0.81 26.47 -21.31
CA THR A 372 0.04 27.67 -21.18
C THR A 372 1.31 27.51 -22.01
N THR A 373 1.99 28.62 -22.30
CA THR A 373 3.37 28.63 -22.80
C THR A 373 4.29 29.11 -21.68
N ILE A 374 5.33 28.32 -21.37
CA ILE A 374 6.41 28.66 -20.45
C ILE A 374 7.60 29.18 -21.25
N THR A 375 8.19 30.30 -20.83
CA THR A 375 9.30 30.96 -21.53
C THR A 375 10.43 31.27 -20.56
N ALA A 376 11.67 31.03 -20.97
CA ALA A 376 12.86 31.46 -20.23
C ALA A 376 13.37 32.82 -20.73
N HIS A 377 13.80 33.67 -19.80
CA HIS A 377 14.38 34.99 -20.03
C HIS A 377 15.75 35.06 -19.36
N LEU A 378 16.74 35.57 -20.08
CA LEU A 378 18.08 35.91 -19.59
C LEU A 378 18.17 37.44 -19.47
N ALA A 379 18.61 37.96 -18.32
CA ALA A 379 18.60 39.41 -18.07
C ALA A 379 19.77 40.15 -18.76
N VAL A 380 20.92 39.48 -18.95
CA VAL A 380 22.12 40.07 -19.55
C VAL A 380 22.79 39.05 -20.47
N PRO A 381 22.88 39.30 -21.81
CA PRO A 381 22.06 40.27 -22.54
C PRO A 381 20.56 39.95 -22.38
N ASP A 382 19.71 40.98 -22.45
CA ASP A 382 18.25 40.80 -22.45
C ASP A 382 17.85 39.92 -23.66
N GLN A 383 17.49 38.67 -23.37
CA GLN A 383 17.16 37.65 -24.36
C GLN A 383 15.98 36.81 -23.86
N THR A 384 15.03 36.57 -24.77
CA THR A 384 13.83 35.77 -24.50
C THR A 384 13.81 34.55 -25.43
N SER A 385 13.76 33.36 -24.84
CA SER A 385 13.72 32.08 -25.56
C SER A 385 12.40 31.86 -26.31
N ALA A 386 12.40 30.90 -27.26
CA ALA A 386 11.16 30.39 -27.84
C ALA A 386 10.43 29.49 -26.83
N GLY A 387 9.21 29.85 -26.44
CA GLY A 387 8.47 29.17 -25.38
C GLY A 387 8.02 27.73 -25.66
N VAL A 388 7.78 26.97 -24.59
CA VAL A 388 7.33 25.57 -24.58
C VAL A 388 5.93 25.43 -23.98
N THR A 389 5.08 24.58 -24.57
CA THR A 389 3.69 24.39 -24.12
C THR A 389 3.58 23.41 -22.96
N LEU A 390 2.76 23.77 -21.96
CA LEU A 390 2.37 22.93 -20.84
C LEU A 390 0.84 22.81 -20.82
N ASP A 391 0.32 21.60 -21.00
CA ASP A 391 -1.11 21.29 -20.93
C ASP A 391 -1.57 20.96 -19.51
N GLN A 392 -2.68 21.54 -19.07
CA GLN A 392 -3.25 21.30 -17.75
C GLN A 392 -4.64 20.69 -17.88
N VAL A 393 -4.77 19.43 -17.45
CA VAL A 393 -5.92 18.56 -17.79
C VAL A 393 -6.69 18.11 -16.55
N ASP A 394 -7.98 17.80 -16.70
CA ASP A 394 -8.76 17.16 -15.63
C ASP A 394 -8.34 15.68 -15.46
N HIS A 395 -8.38 15.17 -14.21
CA HIS A 395 -8.16 13.74 -13.96
C HIS A 395 -9.14 12.86 -14.76
N PRO A 396 -8.65 11.85 -15.50
CA PRO A 396 -9.50 10.80 -16.07
C PRO A 396 -10.35 10.10 -15.00
N ARG A 397 -11.59 9.74 -15.34
CA ARG A 397 -12.55 9.16 -14.41
C ARG A 397 -12.99 7.78 -14.87
N VAL A 398 -12.81 6.78 -14.03
CA VAL A 398 -13.41 5.45 -14.19
C VAL A 398 -14.92 5.57 -13.93
N THR A 399 -15.75 5.13 -14.87
CA THR A 399 -17.22 5.16 -14.78
C THR A 399 -17.84 3.75 -14.72
N SER A 400 -17.11 2.73 -15.16
CA SER A 400 -17.44 1.31 -15.01
C SER A 400 -16.15 0.51 -14.73
N PRO A 401 -16.17 -0.55 -13.92
CA PRO A 401 -17.31 -1.14 -13.20
C PRO A 401 -17.77 -0.30 -11.99
N GLY A 402 -18.86 -0.69 -11.33
CA GLY A 402 -19.36 -0.02 -10.13
C GLY A 402 -18.52 -0.31 -8.88
N ASP A 403 -18.59 0.58 -7.88
CA ASP A 403 -17.95 0.34 -6.57
C ASP A 403 -18.55 -0.90 -5.88
N GLY A 404 -17.68 -1.81 -5.41
CA GLY A 404 -18.08 -3.10 -4.82
C GLY A 404 -18.21 -4.26 -5.80
N THR A 405 -17.96 -4.06 -7.10
CA THR A 405 -17.98 -5.12 -8.12
C THR A 405 -17.03 -6.27 -7.76
N THR A 406 -17.49 -7.51 -7.93
CA THR A 406 -16.75 -8.73 -7.61
C THR A 406 -16.02 -9.31 -8.83
N ALA A 407 -14.83 -9.86 -8.59
CA ALA A 407 -14.03 -10.61 -9.55
C ALA A 407 -13.48 -11.89 -8.89
N ILE A 408 -13.35 -12.98 -9.64
CA ILE A 408 -12.84 -14.27 -9.15
C ILE A 408 -11.68 -14.73 -10.06
N ASP A 409 -10.56 -15.14 -9.46
CA ASP A 409 -9.41 -15.69 -10.20
C ASP A 409 -9.76 -17.05 -10.85
N ALA A 410 -9.14 -17.37 -11.98
CA ALA A 410 -9.40 -18.58 -12.76
C ALA A 410 -8.88 -19.86 -12.05
N PRO A 411 -9.37 -21.07 -12.39
CA PRO A 411 -9.03 -22.30 -11.66
C PRO A 411 -7.54 -22.68 -11.74
N ASP A 412 -6.90 -22.31 -12.84
CA ASP A 412 -5.47 -22.46 -13.11
C ASP A 412 -4.60 -21.32 -12.51
N GLY A 413 -5.15 -20.55 -11.58
CA GLY A 413 -4.45 -19.44 -10.92
C GLY A 413 -4.29 -18.17 -11.75
N ARG A 414 -4.77 -18.12 -13.01
CA ARG A 414 -4.76 -16.87 -13.78
C ARG A 414 -5.60 -15.79 -13.10
N ALA A 415 -5.08 -14.57 -13.08
CA ALA A 415 -5.72 -13.44 -12.43
C ALA A 415 -7.03 -13.04 -13.14
N ALA A 416 -8.04 -12.67 -12.35
CA ALA A 416 -9.34 -12.23 -12.84
C ALA A 416 -9.23 -11.01 -13.78
N THR A 417 -10.01 -11.02 -14.86
CA THR A 417 -10.17 -9.88 -15.77
C THR A 417 -11.39 -9.04 -15.41
N VAL A 418 -11.38 -7.77 -15.78
CA VAL A 418 -12.53 -6.85 -15.69
C VAL A 418 -12.60 -5.96 -16.93
N THR A 419 -13.82 -5.66 -17.40
CA THR A 419 -14.03 -4.58 -18.37
C THR A 419 -14.09 -3.26 -17.61
N VAL A 420 -13.18 -2.34 -17.94
CA VAL A 420 -13.10 -1.01 -17.32
C VAL A 420 -13.39 0.05 -18.37
N SER A 421 -14.24 1.03 -18.06
CA SER A 421 -14.48 2.17 -18.94
C SER A 421 -14.55 3.47 -18.16
N GLY A 422 -14.38 4.58 -18.87
CA GLY A 422 -14.32 5.89 -18.26
C GLY A 422 -14.42 7.03 -19.26
N THR A 423 -14.28 8.23 -18.72
CA THR A 423 -14.15 9.47 -19.48
C THR A 423 -12.80 10.11 -19.18
N ALA A 424 -12.27 10.85 -20.15
CA ALA A 424 -11.10 11.69 -19.99
C ALA A 424 -11.36 13.03 -20.69
N ASP A 425 -10.52 14.03 -20.43
CA ASP A 425 -10.64 15.30 -21.13
C ASP A 425 -10.25 15.19 -22.61
N ALA A 426 -10.75 16.12 -23.45
CA ALA A 426 -10.40 16.22 -24.87
C ALA A 426 -8.89 16.48 -25.12
N LEU A 427 -8.13 16.96 -24.14
CA LEU A 427 -6.66 17.08 -24.21
C LEU A 427 -5.94 15.75 -23.89
N THR A 428 -6.64 14.77 -23.31
CA THR A 428 -6.06 13.47 -22.93
C THR A 428 -6.18 12.48 -24.07
N ALA A 429 -5.14 12.36 -24.91
CA ALA A 429 -5.16 11.45 -26.07
C ALA A 429 -5.19 9.95 -25.69
N SER A 430 -4.61 9.57 -24.56
CA SER A 430 -4.62 8.19 -24.05
C SER A 430 -4.41 8.12 -22.53
N VAL A 431 -4.81 7.00 -21.91
CA VAL A 431 -4.74 6.76 -20.46
C VAL A 431 -4.15 5.40 -20.11
N PHE A 432 -3.42 5.32 -19.01
CA PHE A 432 -3.15 4.06 -18.31
C PHE A 432 -4.22 3.80 -17.26
N VAL A 433 -4.62 2.54 -17.09
CA VAL A 433 -5.61 2.10 -16.09
C VAL A 433 -4.94 1.20 -15.06
N GLY A 434 -5.26 1.36 -13.77
CA GLY A 434 -4.54 0.65 -12.71
C GLY A 434 -5.24 0.59 -11.35
N CYS A 435 -4.74 -0.29 -10.49
CA CYS A 435 -5.11 -0.40 -9.09
C CYS A 435 -4.28 0.57 -8.23
N VAL A 436 -4.97 1.43 -7.49
CA VAL A 436 -4.39 2.40 -6.55
C VAL A 436 -4.17 1.77 -5.18
N THR A 437 -2.99 2.02 -4.62
CA THR A 437 -2.64 1.83 -3.21
C THR A 437 -2.21 3.17 -2.60
N ARG A 438 -1.91 3.24 -1.30
CA ARG A 438 -1.43 4.47 -0.62
C ARG A 438 -0.33 5.24 -1.40
N SER A 439 0.61 4.52 -2.01
CA SER A 439 1.84 5.09 -2.59
C SER A 439 2.32 4.41 -3.88
N SER A 440 1.45 3.70 -4.60
CA SER A 440 1.78 3.14 -5.91
C SER A 440 0.53 2.92 -6.77
N PHE A 441 0.68 3.11 -8.08
CA PHE A 441 -0.31 2.81 -9.10
C PHE A 441 0.13 1.56 -9.84
N ARG A 442 -0.59 0.44 -9.68
CA ARG A 442 -0.27 -0.80 -10.40
C ARG A 442 -1.14 -0.89 -11.64
N ARG A 443 -0.56 -0.61 -12.80
CA ARG A 443 -1.23 -0.80 -14.11
C ARG A 443 -1.88 -2.20 -14.19
N LEU A 444 -3.04 -2.26 -14.83
CA LEU A 444 -3.69 -3.53 -15.13
C LEU A 444 -2.92 -4.27 -16.25
N GLY A 445 -3.05 -5.60 -16.28
CA GLY A 445 -2.41 -6.44 -17.31
C GLY A 445 -3.29 -6.67 -18.55
N GLY A 446 -2.74 -7.39 -19.52
CA GLY A 446 -3.40 -7.66 -20.80
C GLY A 446 -3.48 -6.40 -21.67
N SER A 447 -4.62 -6.19 -22.31
CA SER A 447 -4.98 -5.00 -23.10
C SER A 447 -4.80 -3.66 -22.37
N ALA A 448 -4.73 -3.66 -21.03
CA ALA A 448 -4.56 -2.46 -20.20
C ALA A 448 -3.11 -2.16 -19.80
N ALA A 449 -2.13 -2.99 -20.23
CA ALA A 449 -0.72 -2.77 -19.92
C ALA A 449 -0.13 -1.56 -20.68
N GLU A 450 -0.69 -1.28 -21.86
CA GLU A 450 -0.33 -0.16 -22.74
C GLU A 450 -1.26 1.05 -22.55
N ALA A 451 -0.98 2.14 -23.26
CA ALA A 451 -1.77 3.37 -23.19
C ALA A 451 -3.06 3.22 -24.01
N VAL A 452 -4.20 3.26 -23.33
CA VAL A 452 -5.54 3.09 -23.91
C VAL A 452 -5.95 4.39 -24.61
N PRO A 453 -6.24 4.38 -25.93
CA PRO A 453 -6.66 5.60 -26.63
C PRO A 453 -8.00 6.11 -26.12
N VAL A 454 -8.14 7.44 -26.08
CA VAL A 454 -9.40 8.14 -25.79
C VAL A 454 -10.04 8.56 -27.11
N ALA A 455 -11.32 8.21 -27.31
CA ALA A 455 -12.12 8.61 -28.46
C ALA A 455 -13.36 9.36 -27.95
N ASP A 456 -13.64 10.54 -28.51
CA ASP A 456 -14.78 11.40 -28.13
C ASP A 456 -14.91 11.67 -26.61
N GLY A 457 -13.77 11.75 -25.91
CA GLY A 457 -13.70 11.94 -24.45
C GLY A 457 -14.02 10.68 -23.62
N ALA A 458 -14.18 9.52 -24.26
CA ALA A 458 -14.42 8.23 -23.62
C ALA A 458 -13.29 7.23 -23.90
N TRP A 459 -13.13 6.25 -23.01
CA TRP A 459 -12.19 5.14 -23.18
C TRP A 459 -12.78 3.86 -22.59
N THR A 460 -12.36 2.69 -23.08
CA THR A 460 -12.80 1.38 -22.59
C THR A 460 -11.73 0.34 -22.84
N VAL A 461 -11.53 -0.55 -21.87
CA VAL A 461 -10.68 -1.73 -21.97
C VAL A 461 -11.50 -2.96 -21.63
N ALA A 462 -11.63 -3.88 -22.58
CA ALA A 462 -12.12 -5.24 -22.32
C ALA A 462 -10.98 -6.10 -21.74
N ASP A 463 -11.34 -7.01 -20.84
CA ASP A 463 -10.45 -8.04 -20.28
C ASP A 463 -9.17 -7.54 -19.60
N ALA A 464 -9.22 -6.35 -19.00
CA ALA A 464 -8.10 -5.79 -18.24
C ALA A 464 -7.81 -6.68 -17.01
N THR A 465 -6.61 -7.23 -16.95
CA THR A 465 -6.23 -8.23 -15.93
C THR A 465 -5.89 -7.55 -14.61
N LEU A 466 -6.54 -7.94 -13.51
CA LEU A 466 -6.24 -7.39 -12.19
C LEU A 466 -4.84 -7.82 -11.73
N PRO A 467 -3.90 -6.89 -11.46
CA PRO A 467 -2.52 -7.22 -11.13
C PRO A 467 -2.45 -8.13 -9.90
N ALA A 468 -1.48 -9.04 -9.86
CA ALA A 468 -1.24 -9.89 -8.71
C ALA A 468 -0.73 -9.06 -7.53
N ILE A 469 -1.65 -8.48 -6.74
CA ILE A 469 -1.31 -7.83 -5.48
C ILE A 469 -0.79 -8.93 -4.54
N TRP A 470 0.48 -8.82 -4.15
CA TRP A 470 1.18 -9.78 -3.28
C TRP A 470 1.42 -9.25 -1.85
N THR A 471 1.13 -7.96 -1.59
CA THR A 471 1.64 -7.27 -0.38
C THR A 471 0.66 -6.36 0.36
N ALA A 472 -0.59 -6.17 -0.12
CA ALA A 472 -1.53 -5.20 0.48
C ALA A 472 -2.92 -5.78 0.80
N THR A 473 -3.79 -6.00 -0.18
CA THR A 473 -5.15 -6.55 -0.04
C THR A 473 -5.60 -7.26 -1.31
N SER A 474 -6.70 -8.02 -1.20
CA SER A 474 -7.52 -8.53 -2.31
C SER A 474 -8.56 -7.50 -2.80
N GLN A 475 -8.24 -6.21 -2.70
CA GLN A 475 -9.05 -5.08 -3.16
C GLN A 475 -8.26 -4.23 -4.16
N CYS A 476 -8.94 -3.66 -5.14
CA CYS A 476 -8.35 -2.77 -6.14
C CYS A 476 -9.24 -1.53 -6.31
N ARG A 477 -8.78 -0.35 -5.89
CA ARG A 477 -9.42 0.91 -6.33
C ARG A 477 -8.94 1.21 -7.74
N LEU A 478 -9.82 1.11 -8.72
CA LEU A 478 -9.51 1.44 -10.10
C LEU A 478 -9.35 2.95 -10.26
N ALA A 479 -8.28 3.39 -10.90
CA ALA A 479 -8.11 4.75 -11.39
C ALA A 479 -7.53 4.73 -12.81
N ALA A 480 -7.58 5.89 -13.47
CA ALA A 480 -6.93 6.10 -14.76
C ALA A 480 -6.12 7.42 -14.72
N VAL A 481 -4.99 7.43 -15.42
CA VAL A 481 -4.05 8.56 -15.50
C VAL A 481 -3.63 8.77 -16.96
N PRO A 482 -3.32 9.99 -17.43
CA PRO A 482 -2.85 10.21 -18.80
C PRO A 482 -1.57 9.44 -19.13
N ALA A 483 -1.37 9.12 -20.41
CA ALA A 483 -0.07 8.64 -20.89
C ALA A 483 0.99 9.75 -20.72
N GLY A 484 2.20 9.37 -20.29
CA GLY A 484 3.27 10.31 -19.92
C GLY A 484 3.28 10.72 -18.44
N PHE A 485 2.26 10.35 -17.67
CA PHE A 485 2.19 10.62 -16.23
C PHE A 485 3.27 9.87 -15.41
N SER A 486 3.95 10.56 -14.49
CA SER A 486 5.01 9.98 -13.65
C SER A 486 4.56 9.72 -12.21
N GLU A 487 4.67 8.47 -11.73
CA GLU A 487 4.16 8.04 -10.41
C GLU A 487 4.90 8.66 -9.19
N ALA A 488 6.00 9.39 -9.39
CA ALA A 488 6.97 9.72 -8.34
C ALA A 488 6.67 10.97 -7.49
N ARG A 489 5.67 11.80 -7.83
CA ARG A 489 5.49 13.13 -7.22
C ARG A 489 4.08 13.46 -6.68
N GLU A 490 3.11 12.56 -6.79
CA GLU A 490 1.72 12.80 -6.37
C GLU A 490 1.21 11.88 -5.26
N ASN A 491 0.16 12.32 -4.56
CA ASN A 491 -0.57 11.52 -3.58
C ASN A 491 -1.44 10.46 -4.28
N VAL A 492 -0.81 9.45 -4.90
CA VAL A 492 -1.50 8.39 -5.68
C VAL A 492 -2.68 7.75 -4.93
N GLY A 493 -2.56 7.55 -3.62
CA GLY A 493 -3.64 7.03 -2.77
C GLY A 493 -4.93 7.88 -2.69
N ALA A 494 -4.89 9.13 -3.16
CA ALA A 494 -6.04 10.04 -3.23
C ALA A 494 -6.82 9.93 -4.55
N LEU A 495 -6.29 9.23 -5.58
CA LEU A 495 -6.98 9.07 -6.86
C LEU A 495 -8.36 8.41 -6.68
N PRO A 496 -9.46 9.02 -7.18
CA PRO A 496 -10.81 8.55 -6.95
C PRO A 496 -11.23 7.49 -7.98
N GLY A 497 -11.99 6.48 -7.53
CA GLY A 497 -12.63 5.52 -8.42
C GLY A 497 -13.23 4.32 -7.69
N PRO A 498 -13.88 3.40 -8.44
CA PRO A 498 -14.60 2.27 -7.90
C PRO A 498 -13.65 1.19 -7.36
N ARG A 499 -14.03 0.54 -6.26
CA ARG A 499 -13.32 -0.62 -5.72
C ARG A 499 -13.84 -1.90 -6.37
N VAL A 500 -12.93 -2.65 -7.00
CA VAL A 500 -13.15 -4.05 -7.35
C VAL A 500 -12.69 -4.93 -6.18
N ARG A 501 -13.58 -5.83 -5.77
CA ARG A 501 -13.35 -6.87 -4.77
C ARG A 501 -12.91 -8.16 -5.47
N ARG A 502 -11.89 -8.84 -4.96
CA ARG A 502 -11.34 -10.04 -5.58
C ARG A 502 -11.41 -11.25 -4.66
N LEU A 503 -11.76 -12.40 -5.22
CA LEU A 503 -11.52 -13.72 -4.64
C LEU A 503 -10.35 -14.38 -5.38
N ARG A 504 -9.21 -14.51 -4.70
CA ARG A 504 -8.11 -15.37 -5.14
C ARG A 504 -8.27 -16.74 -4.49
N VAL A 505 -7.97 -17.80 -5.22
CA VAL A 505 -7.77 -19.15 -4.65
C VAL A 505 -6.44 -19.69 -5.14
N SER A 506 -5.70 -20.37 -4.26
CA SER A 506 -4.47 -21.09 -4.55
C SER A 506 -4.55 -22.46 -3.89
N SER A 507 -4.04 -23.49 -4.57
CA SER A 507 -4.11 -24.91 -4.20
C SER A 507 -3.05 -25.72 -4.93
N ASP A 508 -2.79 -26.94 -4.47
CA ASP A 508 -1.88 -27.91 -5.11
C ASP A 508 -2.56 -28.86 -6.13
N ASP A 509 -3.86 -28.67 -6.41
CA ASP A 509 -4.60 -29.52 -7.35
C ASP A 509 -4.02 -29.46 -8.78
N ALA A 510 -3.49 -30.59 -9.24
CA ALA A 510 -2.96 -30.79 -10.59
C ALA A 510 -3.92 -31.54 -11.54
N GLY A 511 -5.20 -31.69 -11.15
CA GLY A 511 -6.23 -32.41 -11.90
C GLY A 511 -6.78 -33.66 -11.19
N GLY A 512 -6.77 -33.69 -9.86
CA GLY A 512 -7.19 -34.84 -9.04
C GLY A 512 -7.70 -34.51 -7.63
N GLY A 513 -7.92 -33.22 -7.34
CA GLY A 513 -8.23 -32.73 -6.00
C GLY A 513 -6.97 -32.29 -5.23
N ALA A 514 -7.12 -31.26 -4.41
CA ALA A 514 -6.06 -30.66 -3.60
C ALA A 514 -5.79 -31.45 -2.31
N THR A 515 -4.58 -31.33 -1.75
CA THR A 515 -4.34 -31.59 -0.31
C THR A 515 -4.57 -30.34 0.53
N TRP A 516 -4.33 -29.15 -0.03
CA TRP A 516 -4.57 -27.86 0.63
C TRP A 516 -5.11 -26.81 -0.34
N TYR A 517 -5.87 -25.85 0.18
CA TYR A 517 -6.15 -24.60 -0.52
C TYR A 517 -6.12 -23.41 0.44
N SER A 518 -5.85 -22.23 -0.12
CA SER A 518 -6.00 -20.94 0.55
C SER A 518 -6.74 -19.99 -0.38
N ALA A 519 -7.97 -19.64 0.00
CA ALA A 519 -8.78 -18.63 -0.64
C ALA A 519 -8.67 -17.29 0.13
N THR A 520 -8.54 -16.17 -0.57
CA THR A 520 -8.53 -14.83 0.03
C THR A 520 -9.58 -13.95 -0.64
N ALA A 521 -10.49 -13.41 0.17
CA ALA A 521 -11.71 -12.75 -0.25
C ALA A 521 -11.76 -11.30 0.23
N GLY A 522 -11.62 -10.36 -0.72
CA GLY A 522 -11.68 -8.93 -0.45
C GLY A 522 -13.10 -8.43 -0.18
N GLY A 523 -13.32 -7.80 0.97
CA GLY A 523 -14.53 -7.04 1.27
C GLY A 523 -14.42 -5.57 0.85
N LEU A 524 -15.26 -4.71 1.46
CA LEU A 524 -15.13 -3.24 1.39
C LEU A 524 -14.57 -2.59 2.66
N ALA A 525 -14.53 -3.33 3.79
CA ALA A 525 -14.06 -2.85 5.10
C ALA A 525 -13.15 -3.88 5.82
N GLY A 526 -12.90 -5.02 5.19
CA GLY A 526 -12.10 -6.12 5.72
C GLY A 526 -11.68 -7.10 4.63
N GLU A 527 -10.97 -8.15 5.06
CA GLU A 527 -10.57 -9.28 4.23
C GLU A 527 -10.68 -10.56 5.05
N ALA A 528 -11.21 -11.60 4.42
CA ALA A 528 -11.21 -12.96 4.96
C ALA A 528 -10.24 -13.84 4.18
N ALA A 529 -9.43 -14.62 4.88
CA ALA A 529 -8.75 -15.78 4.32
C ALA A 529 -9.44 -17.05 4.82
N VAL A 530 -9.68 -17.99 3.91
CA VAL A 530 -10.36 -19.27 4.14
C VAL A 530 -9.45 -20.38 3.62
N ARG A 531 -9.15 -21.36 4.46
CA ARG A 531 -8.29 -22.51 4.15
C ARG A 531 -9.04 -23.82 4.36
N ALA A 532 -8.51 -24.89 3.76
CA ALA A 532 -9.05 -26.25 3.86
C ALA A 532 -9.22 -26.68 5.33
N LEU A 533 -10.26 -27.45 5.62
CA LEU A 533 -10.59 -27.88 6.97
C LEU A 533 -9.46 -28.75 7.55
N GLY A 534 -8.86 -28.30 8.64
CA GLY A 534 -7.69 -28.96 9.26
C GLY A 534 -6.35 -28.64 8.60
N SER A 535 -6.29 -27.76 7.60
CA SER A 535 -5.04 -27.11 7.18
C SER A 535 -4.78 -25.83 7.98
N ASP A 536 -3.51 -25.42 8.11
CA ASP A 536 -3.00 -24.31 8.93
C ASP A 536 -3.92 -23.08 8.94
N CYS A 537 -4.66 -22.89 10.04
CA CYS A 537 -5.55 -21.73 10.30
C CYS A 537 -6.74 -21.55 9.33
N GLY A 538 -7.82 -22.30 9.60
CA GLY A 538 -9.04 -22.43 8.79
C GLY A 538 -9.73 -21.14 8.33
N VAL A 539 -10.02 -20.18 9.21
CA VAL A 539 -10.50 -18.83 8.83
C VAL A 539 -9.68 -17.75 9.55
N THR A 540 -9.37 -16.66 8.84
CA THR A 540 -8.71 -15.46 9.39
C THR A 540 -9.44 -14.20 8.92
N LEU A 541 -9.73 -13.26 9.83
CA LEU A 541 -10.36 -11.97 9.53
C LEU A 541 -9.47 -10.78 9.91
N ARG A 542 -9.46 -9.77 9.04
CA ARG A 542 -8.68 -8.53 9.17
C ARG A 542 -9.56 -7.34 8.78
N THR A 543 -9.38 -6.19 9.43
CA THR A 543 -9.97 -4.93 8.96
C THR A 543 -9.08 -4.31 7.88
N VAL A 544 -9.69 -3.50 7.00
CA VAL A 544 -9.01 -2.75 5.93
C VAL A 544 -9.32 -1.27 6.10
N ASP A 545 -8.29 -0.42 6.15
CA ASP A 545 -8.45 1.04 6.21
C ASP A 545 -8.72 1.67 4.83
N GLU A 546 -9.02 2.98 4.81
CA GLU A 546 -9.29 3.73 3.57
C GLU A 546 -8.08 3.84 2.62
N GLN A 547 -6.90 3.41 3.06
CA GLN A 547 -5.64 3.36 2.31
C GLN A 547 -5.26 1.94 1.86
N PHE A 548 -6.16 0.97 2.04
CA PHE A 548 -5.99 -0.46 1.75
C PHE A 548 -4.89 -1.15 2.58
N ARG A 549 -4.69 -0.72 3.83
CA ARG A 549 -3.83 -1.42 4.78
C ARG A 549 -4.66 -2.45 5.55
N LEU A 550 -4.20 -3.70 5.55
CA LEU A 550 -4.73 -4.73 6.44
C LEU A 550 -4.20 -4.53 7.87
N SER A 551 -5.09 -4.66 8.84
CA SER A 551 -4.74 -4.77 10.26
C SER A 551 -3.90 -6.01 10.59
N SER A 552 -3.51 -6.15 11.86
CA SER A 552 -3.23 -7.46 12.46
C SER A 552 -4.42 -8.43 12.29
N ARG A 553 -4.19 -9.74 12.49
CA ARG A 553 -5.27 -10.74 12.49
C ARG A 553 -6.10 -10.59 13.78
N TRP A 554 -7.32 -10.07 13.68
CA TRP A 554 -8.22 -9.90 14.83
C TRP A 554 -8.95 -11.19 15.19
N LEU A 555 -9.32 -11.96 14.17
CA LEU A 555 -9.62 -13.39 14.30
C LEU A 555 -8.62 -14.15 13.43
N SER A 556 -8.11 -15.26 13.93
CA SER A 556 -7.24 -16.18 13.19
C SER A 556 -7.57 -17.61 13.56
N CYS A 557 -7.31 -18.54 12.65
CA CYS A 557 -7.42 -19.97 12.95
C CYS A 557 -8.81 -20.34 13.50
N GLY A 558 -9.86 -19.74 12.91
CA GLY A 558 -11.25 -19.86 13.33
C GLY A 558 -12.03 -20.90 12.56
N ALA A 559 -12.98 -21.55 13.23
CA ALA A 559 -13.74 -22.70 12.71
C ALA A 559 -12.82 -23.78 12.08
N GLU A 560 -11.71 -24.08 12.75
CA GLU A 560 -10.65 -24.97 12.27
C GLU A 560 -10.56 -26.23 13.15
N LEU A 561 -10.43 -27.44 12.56
CA LEU A 561 -10.03 -28.62 13.33
C LEU A 561 -8.69 -28.35 14.02
N ALA A 562 -8.65 -28.42 15.35
CA ALA A 562 -7.50 -27.89 16.07
C ALA A 562 -6.17 -28.60 15.75
N TRP A 563 -5.08 -27.82 15.78
CA TRP A 563 -3.71 -28.31 15.60
C TRP A 563 -2.95 -28.36 16.93
N GLY A 564 -2.29 -29.49 17.20
CA GLY A 564 -1.39 -29.69 18.33
C GLY A 564 -2.08 -30.03 19.65
N SER A 565 -1.27 -30.32 20.67
CA SER A 565 -1.64 -30.90 21.98
C SER A 565 -2.43 -29.99 22.93
N SER A 566 -3.16 -29.00 22.42
CA SER A 566 -3.87 -27.99 23.23
C SER A 566 -5.10 -28.50 24.01
N ILE A 567 -5.46 -29.79 23.89
CA ILE A 567 -6.38 -30.50 24.81
C ILE A 567 -5.78 -31.87 25.19
N GLY A 568 -4.46 -31.94 25.35
CA GLY A 568 -3.75 -33.22 25.53
C GLY A 568 -3.67 -34.03 24.22
N SER A 569 -3.83 -35.35 24.33
CA SER A 569 -3.66 -36.33 23.23
C SER A 569 -4.96 -36.69 22.49
N GLU A 570 -6.06 -35.97 22.71
CA GLU A 570 -7.32 -36.25 22.02
C GLU A 570 -7.29 -35.92 20.51
N PRO A 571 -7.96 -36.71 19.66
CA PRO A 571 -8.11 -36.38 18.24
C PRO A 571 -9.13 -35.26 18.03
N ASN A 572 -8.81 -34.31 17.16
CA ASN A 572 -9.68 -33.15 16.87
C ASN A 572 -10.79 -33.45 15.84
N LEU A 573 -10.71 -34.60 15.17
CA LEU A 573 -11.78 -35.24 14.41
C LEU A 573 -11.80 -36.73 14.75
N VAL A 574 -12.97 -37.25 15.07
CA VAL A 574 -13.24 -38.65 15.40
C VAL A 574 -14.48 -39.11 14.64
N VAL A 575 -14.42 -40.32 14.07
CA VAL A 575 -15.55 -41.00 13.41
C VAL A 575 -15.69 -42.41 13.98
N ASP A 576 -16.87 -42.73 14.50
CA ASP A 576 -17.21 -44.01 15.15
C ASP A 576 -16.25 -44.38 16.30
N GLY A 577 -15.95 -43.40 17.14
CA GLY A 577 -15.01 -43.53 18.27
C GLY A 577 -13.52 -43.55 17.91
N ARG A 578 -13.15 -43.58 16.62
CA ARG A 578 -11.75 -43.66 16.16
C ARG A 578 -11.23 -42.34 15.57
N PRO A 579 -9.93 -42.02 15.69
CA PRO A 579 -9.35 -40.82 15.07
C PRO A 579 -9.54 -40.81 13.55
N ALA A 580 -9.78 -39.63 12.97
CA ALA A 580 -9.90 -39.46 11.54
C ALA A 580 -9.33 -38.12 11.04
N PHE A 581 -9.07 -38.05 9.74
CA PHE A 581 -8.41 -36.95 9.04
C PHE A 581 -9.25 -36.47 7.85
N THR A 582 -9.31 -35.15 7.66
CA THR A 582 -9.60 -34.51 6.37
C THR A 582 -8.34 -34.48 5.50
N ALA A 583 -8.43 -34.06 4.24
CA ALA A 583 -7.24 -33.86 3.38
C ALA A 583 -6.21 -32.91 4.02
N GLY A 584 -6.69 -31.77 4.54
CA GLY A 584 -5.85 -30.80 5.26
C GLY A 584 -5.19 -31.39 6.50
N LEU A 585 -5.95 -32.11 7.35
CA LEU A 585 -5.42 -32.68 8.60
C LEU A 585 -4.49 -33.87 8.35
N ALA A 586 -4.70 -34.64 7.28
CA ALA A 586 -3.79 -35.70 6.85
C ALA A 586 -2.44 -35.08 6.41
N SER A 587 -2.47 -34.12 5.48
CA SER A 587 -1.27 -33.40 5.04
C SER A 587 -0.55 -32.66 6.17
N ALA A 588 -1.27 -32.24 7.21
CA ALA A 588 -0.74 -31.58 8.40
C ALA A 588 0.02 -32.52 9.35
N THR A 589 -0.50 -33.74 9.54
CA THR A 589 -0.13 -34.60 10.68
C THR A 589 0.71 -35.80 10.25
N VAL A 590 0.30 -36.48 9.17
CA VAL A 590 0.93 -37.70 8.66
C VAL A 590 1.54 -37.52 7.26
N GLY A 591 1.29 -36.39 6.59
CA GLY A 591 1.90 -36.04 5.32
C GLY A 591 1.42 -36.91 4.16
N ALA A 592 2.33 -37.29 3.27
CA ALA A 592 2.04 -38.05 2.05
C ALA A 592 1.98 -39.57 2.32
N VAL A 593 0.86 -40.03 2.88
CA VAL A 593 0.55 -41.46 3.07
C VAL A 593 -0.34 -41.97 1.92
N ASP A 594 -0.17 -43.23 1.51
CA ASP A 594 -1.07 -43.87 0.55
C ASP A 594 -2.53 -43.85 1.05
N GLY A 595 -3.46 -43.56 0.14
CA GLY A 595 -4.88 -43.38 0.48
C GLY A 595 -5.23 -42.03 1.13
N ALA A 596 -4.27 -41.11 1.29
CA ALA A 596 -4.55 -39.79 1.85
C ALA A 596 -5.66 -39.05 1.08
N PRO A 597 -6.70 -38.53 1.76
CA PRO A 597 -7.84 -37.91 1.10
C PRO A 597 -7.44 -36.64 0.31
N ARG A 598 -8.32 -36.24 -0.60
CA ARG A 598 -8.24 -35.00 -1.39
C ARG A 598 -9.53 -34.20 -1.25
N VAL A 599 -9.46 -32.90 -1.51
CA VAL A 599 -10.62 -32.00 -1.55
C VAL A 599 -10.79 -31.36 -2.93
N THR A 600 -12.03 -31.33 -3.43
CA THR A 600 -12.43 -30.44 -4.52
C THR A 600 -12.87 -29.10 -3.95
N VAL A 601 -12.60 -28.00 -4.68
CA VAL A 601 -12.81 -26.63 -4.21
C VAL A 601 -13.57 -25.81 -5.24
N GLU A 602 -14.88 -25.69 -5.05
CA GLU A 602 -15.74 -24.84 -5.86
C GLU A 602 -15.75 -23.40 -5.33
N ARG A 603 -16.07 -22.43 -6.20
CA ARG A 603 -16.21 -21.02 -5.79
C ARG A 603 -17.17 -20.24 -6.68
N SER A 604 -17.89 -19.30 -6.10
CA SER A 604 -18.89 -18.49 -6.79
C SER A 604 -19.13 -17.13 -6.11
N VAL A 605 -19.99 -16.30 -6.70
CA VAL A 605 -20.56 -15.10 -6.07
C VAL A 605 -22.05 -15.33 -5.86
N ALA A 606 -22.56 -15.11 -4.65
CA ALA A 606 -23.99 -15.14 -4.36
C ALA A 606 -24.68 -13.83 -4.78
N ALA A 607 -26.02 -13.82 -4.83
CA ALA A 607 -26.81 -12.71 -5.38
C ALA A 607 -26.70 -11.38 -4.60
N ASP A 608 -26.23 -11.43 -3.36
CA ASP A 608 -25.91 -10.28 -2.49
C ASP A 608 -24.50 -9.71 -2.74
N GLY A 609 -23.68 -10.39 -3.54
CA GLY A 609 -22.26 -10.08 -3.74
C GLY A 609 -21.34 -10.75 -2.72
N SER A 610 -21.80 -11.66 -1.87
CA SER A 610 -20.93 -12.52 -1.05
C SER A 610 -20.09 -13.43 -1.93
N PHE A 611 -18.83 -13.67 -1.56
CA PHE A 611 -18.04 -14.75 -2.15
C PHE A 611 -18.36 -16.07 -1.45
N VAL A 612 -18.51 -17.16 -2.20
CA VAL A 612 -18.70 -18.51 -1.66
C VAL A 612 -17.54 -19.40 -2.08
N VAL A 613 -17.05 -20.22 -1.17
CA VAL A 613 -16.07 -21.29 -1.41
C VAL A 613 -16.63 -22.57 -0.79
N THR A 614 -16.74 -23.64 -1.57
CA THR A 614 -17.22 -24.94 -1.09
C THR A 614 -16.12 -25.97 -1.25
N GLU A 615 -15.67 -26.51 -0.13
CA GLU A 615 -14.73 -27.62 -0.03
C GLU A 615 -15.54 -28.93 0.09
N ARG A 616 -15.14 -29.99 -0.62
CA ARG A 616 -15.74 -31.34 -0.49
C ARG A 616 -14.65 -32.40 -0.52
N GLY A 617 -14.60 -33.29 0.46
CA GLY A 617 -13.63 -34.39 0.50
C GLY A 617 -13.99 -35.50 1.48
N ALA A 618 -13.54 -36.72 1.19
CA ALA A 618 -13.68 -37.85 2.09
C ALA A 618 -12.85 -37.67 3.37
N THR A 619 -13.29 -38.29 4.47
CA THR A 619 -12.45 -38.44 5.67
C THR A 619 -11.86 -39.85 5.74
N ALA A 620 -10.65 -39.97 6.28
CA ALA A 620 -9.89 -41.22 6.34
C ALA A 620 -9.27 -41.46 7.72
N ARG A 621 -8.85 -42.69 8.01
CA ARG A 621 -8.22 -43.12 9.27
C ARG A 621 -7.07 -44.09 9.01
N CYS A 622 -6.06 -44.10 9.88
CA CYS A 622 -4.93 -45.02 9.77
C CYS A 622 -5.41 -46.46 9.95
N THR A 623 -4.87 -47.40 9.17
CA THR A 623 -5.25 -48.82 9.27
C THR A 623 -4.51 -49.60 10.36
N GLY A 624 -3.40 -49.06 10.88
CA GLY A 624 -2.54 -49.73 11.87
C GLY A 624 -2.54 -49.14 13.29
N THR A 625 -3.17 -47.98 13.53
CA THR A 625 -3.17 -47.32 14.84
C THR A 625 -4.37 -46.40 15.05
N ASP A 626 -4.89 -46.37 16.28
CA ASP A 626 -5.86 -45.38 16.78
C ASP A 626 -5.19 -44.38 17.77
N ALA A 627 -3.85 -44.35 17.84
CA ALA A 627 -3.10 -43.41 18.68
C ALA A 627 -3.02 -42.00 18.06
N MET A 628 -2.94 -40.96 18.90
CA MET A 628 -2.78 -39.57 18.47
C MET A 628 -1.78 -38.79 19.35
N PRO A 629 -0.92 -37.94 18.76
CA PRO A 629 -0.69 -37.77 17.32
C PRO A 629 0.05 -38.98 16.72
N ALA A 630 -0.47 -39.57 15.65
CA ALA A 630 0.21 -40.64 14.93
C ALA A 630 1.36 -40.07 14.07
N THR A 631 2.52 -40.72 14.08
CA THR A 631 3.60 -40.43 13.12
C THR A 631 3.36 -41.13 11.78
N VAL A 632 4.08 -40.69 10.74
CA VAL A 632 4.08 -41.31 9.39
C VAL A 632 4.45 -42.81 9.43
N ALA A 633 5.26 -43.24 10.40
CA ALA A 633 5.70 -44.63 10.54
C ALA A 633 4.67 -45.53 11.27
N GLU A 634 3.79 -44.93 12.07
CA GLU A 634 2.71 -45.65 12.79
C GLU A 634 1.40 -45.67 11.99
N CYS A 635 1.18 -44.63 11.17
CA CYS A 635 0.03 -44.56 10.28
C CYS A 635 0.25 -45.42 9.01
N GLY A 636 -0.18 -46.68 9.07
CA GLY A 636 -0.40 -47.49 7.86
C GLY A 636 -1.41 -46.85 6.90
N PRO A 637 -1.56 -47.37 5.65
CA PRO A 637 -2.35 -46.76 4.58
C PRO A 637 -3.71 -46.24 5.04
N LEU A 638 -4.07 -45.04 4.61
CA LEU A 638 -5.28 -44.35 5.04
C LEU A 638 -6.51 -44.97 4.37
N ALA A 639 -7.45 -45.47 5.19
CA ALA A 639 -8.72 -46.04 4.73
C ALA A 639 -9.88 -45.09 5.00
N GLY A 640 -10.87 -45.08 4.11
CA GLY A 640 -12.08 -44.25 4.27
C GLY A 640 -12.85 -44.55 5.56
N THR A 641 -13.43 -43.52 6.17
CA THR A 641 -14.24 -43.67 7.40
C THR A 641 -15.66 -44.17 7.14
N GLY A 642 -16.20 -43.86 5.96
CA GLY A 642 -17.63 -43.88 5.65
C GLY A 642 -18.25 -42.47 5.56
N VAL A 643 -17.55 -41.43 6.04
CA VAL A 643 -18.06 -40.04 6.08
C VAL A 643 -17.31 -39.11 5.10
N THR A 644 -18.08 -38.37 4.32
CA THR A 644 -17.62 -37.23 3.51
C THR A 644 -17.88 -35.92 4.26
N ALA A 645 -16.90 -35.01 4.25
CA ALA A 645 -17.05 -33.66 4.77
C ALA A 645 -17.24 -32.65 3.63
N VAL A 646 -18.27 -31.81 3.76
CA VAL A 646 -18.52 -30.65 2.88
C VAL A 646 -18.48 -29.38 3.73
N VAL A 647 -17.73 -28.38 3.28
CA VAL A 647 -17.48 -27.16 4.05
C VAL A 647 -17.76 -25.94 3.19
N ARG A 648 -18.96 -25.37 3.34
CA ARG A 648 -19.42 -24.19 2.60
C ARG A 648 -19.10 -22.94 3.40
N THR A 649 -18.18 -22.13 2.90
CA THR A 649 -17.79 -20.85 3.50
C THR A 649 -18.26 -19.68 2.65
N GLN A 650 -19.00 -18.74 3.24
CA GLN A 650 -19.54 -17.55 2.59
C GLN A 650 -18.98 -16.29 3.25
N VAL A 651 -18.33 -15.43 2.47
CA VAL A 651 -17.70 -14.17 2.89
C VAL A 651 -18.54 -12.99 2.39
N SER A 652 -19.10 -12.23 3.32
CA SER A 652 -19.96 -11.07 3.03
C SER A 652 -19.28 -9.95 2.23
N PRO A 653 -20.05 -9.06 1.57
CA PRO A 653 -19.50 -7.89 0.87
C PRO A 653 -18.64 -6.95 1.73
N SER A 654 -18.80 -6.96 3.06
CA SER A 654 -17.97 -6.18 3.97
C SER A 654 -16.57 -6.76 4.15
N GLY A 655 -16.41 -8.09 4.01
CA GLY A 655 -15.21 -8.84 4.42
C GLY A 655 -15.02 -8.96 5.93
N ARG A 656 -16.02 -8.55 6.72
CA ARG A 656 -16.00 -8.53 8.21
C ARG A 656 -16.97 -9.54 8.85
N HIS A 657 -17.76 -10.26 8.05
CA HIS A 657 -18.69 -11.31 8.48
C HIS A 657 -18.53 -12.52 7.56
N VAL A 658 -18.37 -13.71 8.14
CA VAL A 658 -18.19 -14.99 7.42
C VAL A 658 -19.05 -16.09 8.04
N THR A 659 -19.86 -16.75 7.22
CA THR A 659 -20.59 -17.98 7.59
C THR A 659 -19.80 -19.19 7.10
N ARG A 660 -19.57 -20.19 7.94
CA ARG A 660 -18.94 -21.48 7.58
C ARG A 660 -19.82 -22.61 8.09
N ALA A 661 -20.45 -23.32 7.15
CA ALA A 661 -21.22 -24.53 7.43
C ALA A 661 -20.32 -25.75 7.21
N LEU A 662 -20.09 -26.54 8.26
CA LEU A 662 -19.51 -27.88 8.15
C LEU A 662 -20.68 -28.86 8.07
N LEU A 663 -20.66 -29.72 7.06
CA LEU A 663 -21.71 -30.67 6.73
C LEU A 663 -21.08 -32.06 6.60
N PHE A 664 -21.68 -33.06 7.23
CA PHE A 664 -21.21 -34.45 7.20
C PHE A 664 -22.26 -35.33 6.53
N GLU A 665 -21.82 -36.07 5.51
CA GLU A 665 -22.63 -36.96 4.67
C GLU A 665 -22.13 -38.40 4.81
N SER A 666 -23.03 -39.38 4.94
CA SER A 666 -22.68 -40.79 4.82
C SER A 666 -22.38 -41.13 3.35
N SER A 667 -21.30 -41.86 3.13
CA SER A 667 -20.83 -42.32 1.81
C SER A 667 -20.82 -43.84 1.67
N ASP A 668 -21.21 -44.58 2.71
CA ASP A 668 -21.43 -46.04 2.68
C ASP A 668 -22.88 -46.46 3.03
N ALA A 669 -23.79 -45.48 3.17
CA ALA A 669 -25.19 -45.63 3.59
C ALA A 669 -25.37 -46.23 4.99
N ARG A 670 -24.43 -45.99 5.92
CA ARG A 670 -24.56 -46.30 7.35
C ARG A 670 -24.65 -45.04 8.20
N PRO A 671 -25.22 -45.14 9.42
CA PRO A 671 -25.17 -44.06 10.38
C PRO A 671 -23.78 -44.03 11.05
N HIS A 672 -23.24 -42.83 11.28
CA HIS A 672 -21.95 -42.62 11.94
C HIS A 672 -22.07 -41.66 13.12
N GLU A 673 -21.18 -41.78 14.10
CA GLU A 673 -20.94 -40.71 15.07
C GLU A 673 -19.71 -39.90 14.66
N VAL A 674 -19.89 -38.60 14.45
CA VAL A 674 -18.81 -37.64 14.15
C VAL A 674 -18.63 -36.70 15.33
N ARG A 675 -17.44 -36.71 15.93
CA ARG A 675 -17.03 -35.77 16.97
C ARG A 675 -15.92 -34.86 16.45
N VAL A 676 -16.08 -33.55 16.64
CA VAL A 676 -15.11 -32.54 16.21
C VAL A 676 -14.77 -31.55 17.33
N VAL A 677 -13.53 -31.09 17.32
CA VAL A 677 -13.01 -30.01 18.17
C VAL A 677 -12.57 -28.87 17.26
N LEU A 678 -13.29 -27.76 17.29
CA LEU A 678 -12.98 -26.57 16.51
C LEU A 678 -12.30 -25.50 17.37
N ALA A 679 -11.14 -25.03 16.90
CA ALA A 679 -10.43 -23.89 17.44
C ALA A 679 -10.92 -22.58 16.81
N THR A 680 -10.79 -21.49 17.58
CA THR A 680 -10.79 -20.10 17.11
C THR A 680 -9.86 -19.25 17.97
N ARG A 681 -8.79 -18.68 17.39
CA ARG A 681 -7.94 -17.70 18.08
C ARG A 681 -8.54 -16.29 17.91
N THR A 682 -9.27 -15.85 18.93
CA THR A 682 -9.73 -14.47 19.10
C THR A 682 -8.54 -13.54 19.42
N GLY A 683 -8.71 -12.24 19.16
CA GLY A 683 -7.61 -11.27 19.05
C GLY A 683 -6.72 -11.11 20.29
N SER A 684 -5.44 -10.76 20.09
CA SER A 684 -4.46 -10.62 21.17
C SER A 684 -4.56 -9.25 21.87
N TYR A 685 -5.63 -9.06 22.64
CA TYR A 685 -5.84 -7.90 23.50
C TYR A 685 -5.12 -8.07 24.85
N ALA A 686 -4.57 -6.99 25.41
CA ALA A 686 -3.93 -7.03 26.74
C ALA A 686 -4.97 -7.14 27.87
N THR A 687 -6.14 -6.53 27.68
CA THR A 687 -7.30 -6.54 28.57
C THR A 687 -8.44 -7.31 27.92
N ARG A 688 -8.19 -8.57 27.51
CA ARG A 688 -9.18 -9.40 26.81
C ARG A 688 -10.37 -9.72 27.71
N GLU A 689 -11.54 -9.25 27.31
CA GLU A 689 -12.83 -9.60 27.92
C GLU A 689 -13.63 -10.53 27.02
N TYR A 690 -14.36 -11.45 27.63
CA TYR A 690 -15.27 -12.38 26.98
C TYR A 690 -16.71 -12.23 27.47
N ARG A 691 -17.66 -12.76 26.69
CA ARG A 691 -19.02 -13.03 27.12
C ARG A 691 -19.55 -14.30 26.44
N PHE A 692 -20.04 -15.25 27.21
CA PHE A 692 -20.42 -16.59 26.75
C PHE A 692 -21.95 -16.77 26.81
N GLY A 693 -22.59 -16.96 25.66
CA GLY A 693 -24.05 -17.09 25.55
C GLY A 693 -24.77 -15.85 26.05
N ASP A 694 -25.74 -16.05 26.95
CA ASP A 694 -26.58 -15.00 27.52
C ASP A 694 -26.03 -14.43 28.84
N GLU A 695 -24.73 -14.61 29.12
CA GLU A 695 -24.02 -13.79 30.11
C GLU A 695 -24.26 -12.30 29.83
N SER A 696 -24.60 -11.54 30.87
CA SER A 696 -24.89 -10.10 30.75
C SER A 696 -23.66 -9.22 30.97
N ALA A 697 -22.72 -9.69 31.80
CA ALA A 697 -21.46 -9.01 32.09
C ALA A 697 -20.34 -9.43 31.12
N TRP A 698 -19.42 -8.50 30.85
CA TRP A 698 -18.17 -8.80 30.16
C TRP A 698 -17.09 -9.15 31.21
N THR A 699 -16.40 -10.27 31.03
CA THR A 699 -15.58 -10.91 32.07
C THR A 699 -14.20 -11.28 31.53
N GLN A 700 -13.14 -10.98 32.28
CA GLN A 700 -11.80 -11.51 32.00
C GLN A 700 -11.71 -12.96 32.52
N ARG A 701 -11.15 -13.85 31.70
CA ARG A 701 -11.18 -15.31 31.88
C ARG A 701 -9.77 -15.88 32.05
N ALA A 702 -9.67 -17.03 32.73
CA ALA A 702 -8.38 -17.71 32.85
C ALA A 702 -7.94 -18.32 31.51
N ALA A 703 -6.63 -18.48 31.32
CA ALA A 703 -6.04 -18.90 30.05
C ALA A 703 -6.41 -20.34 29.64
N ASP A 704 -6.70 -21.18 30.64
CA ASP A 704 -7.00 -22.61 30.54
C ASP A 704 -8.37 -22.93 31.20
N GLU A 705 -9.36 -22.04 31.04
CA GLU A 705 -10.70 -22.14 31.66
C GLU A 705 -11.64 -23.06 30.86
N THR A 706 -12.03 -24.19 31.45
CA THR A 706 -13.14 -25.02 30.96
C THR A 706 -14.48 -24.34 31.25
N ILE A 707 -15.33 -24.24 30.24
CA ILE A 707 -16.62 -23.55 30.29
C ILE A 707 -17.73 -24.54 29.92
N SER A 708 -18.81 -24.51 30.71
CA SER A 708 -19.94 -25.44 30.66
C SER A 708 -20.55 -25.62 29.26
N ALA A 709 -21.16 -26.79 29.06
CA ALA A 709 -22.03 -27.08 27.92
C ALA A 709 -23.06 -25.96 27.71
N ALA A 710 -23.21 -25.52 26.47
CA ALA A 710 -24.18 -24.49 26.11
C ALA A 710 -25.47 -25.11 25.54
N SER A 711 -26.58 -24.38 25.66
CA SER A 711 -27.88 -24.76 25.09
C SER A 711 -28.47 -23.63 24.24
N GLY A 712 -29.39 -23.97 23.33
CA GLY A 712 -30.06 -23.00 22.47
C GLY A 712 -29.14 -22.33 21.42
N ARG A 713 -29.47 -21.09 21.04
CA ARG A 713 -28.72 -20.29 20.05
C ARG A 713 -27.53 -19.60 20.70
N TYR A 714 -26.32 -19.96 20.30
CA TYR A 714 -25.13 -19.68 21.08
C TYR A 714 -24.12 -18.73 20.41
N SER A 715 -23.57 -17.79 21.18
CA SER A 715 -22.50 -16.89 20.75
C SER A 715 -21.43 -16.73 21.83
N VAL A 716 -20.16 -16.74 21.45
CA VAL A 716 -19.04 -16.23 22.27
C VAL A 716 -18.57 -14.91 21.70
N LEU A 717 -18.54 -13.87 22.53
CA LEU A 717 -18.06 -12.54 22.15
C LEU A 717 -16.70 -12.27 22.82
N THR A 718 -15.83 -11.50 22.17
CA THR A 718 -14.50 -11.13 22.70
C THR A 718 -14.13 -9.71 22.28
N ARG A 719 -13.63 -8.90 23.22
CA ARG A 719 -13.20 -7.50 22.97
C ARG A 719 -11.96 -7.12 23.79
N ASP A 720 -11.44 -5.92 23.53
CA ASP A 720 -10.52 -5.25 24.44
C ASP A 720 -11.32 -4.41 25.45
N GLY A 721 -11.21 -4.70 26.75
CA GLY A 721 -11.93 -3.98 27.81
C GLY A 721 -11.47 -2.54 28.00
N ALA A 722 -10.19 -2.25 27.71
CA ALA A 722 -9.63 -0.90 27.86
C ALA A 722 -9.81 0.00 26.63
N ASP A 723 -10.08 -0.57 25.45
CA ASP A 723 -10.13 0.17 24.18
C ASP A 723 -11.22 -0.38 23.25
N LEU A 724 -12.46 0.05 23.48
CA LEU A 724 -13.64 -0.29 22.68
C LEU A 724 -13.61 0.27 21.25
N SER A 725 -12.60 1.06 20.87
CA SER A 725 -12.38 1.46 19.48
C SER A 725 -11.73 0.36 18.63
N ARG A 726 -11.10 -0.64 19.29
CA ARG A 726 -10.54 -1.81 18.61
C ARG A 726 -11.66 -2.71 18.07
N PRO A 727 -11.40 -3.42 16.96
CA PRO A 727 -12.29 -4.46 16.48
C PRO A 727 -12.48 -5.57 17.52
N ALA A 728 -13.73 -5.95 17.74
CA ALA A 728 -14.16 -7.05 18.58
C ALA A 728 -14.68 -8.21 17.71
N VAL A 729 -14.66 -9.41 18.28
CA VAL A 729 -14.94 -10.67 17.59
C VAL A 729 -16.17 -11.33 18.20
N ALA A 730 -16.97 -12.00 17.37
CA ALA A 730 -18.00 -12.92 17.82
C ALA A 730 -17.92 -14.24 17.03
N VAL A 731 -18.17 -15.34 17.74
CA VAL A 731 -18.26 -16.70 17.22
C VAL A 731 -19.66 -17.20 17.59
N THR A 732 -20.58 -17.14 16.65
CA THR A 732 -21.95 -17.68 16.80
C THR A 732 -22.00 -19.08 16.22
N ALA A 733 -22.51 -20.06 16.96
CA ALA A 733 -22.55 -21.46 16.54
C ALA A 733 -23.94 -22.08 16.73
N THR A 734 -24.32 -22.94 15.78
CA THR A 734 -25.53 -23.76 15.85
C THR A 734 -25.25 -25.20 15.38
N PRO A 735 -25.71 -26.23 16.11
CA PRO A 735 -26.21 -26.15 17.48
C PRO A 735 -25.09 -25.74 18.45
N ALA A 736 -25.44 -25.47 19.71
CA ALA A 736 -24.48 -25.09 20.74
C ALA A 736 -23.36 -26.16 20.97
N PRO A 737 -22.16 -25.75 21.42
CA PRO A 737 -21.08 -26.69 21.77
C PRO A 737 -21.40 -27.48 23.05
N SER A 738 -21.04 -28.76 23.03
CA SER A 738 -21.24 -29.68 24.16
C SER A 738 -20.25 -29.42 25.30
N GLU A 739 -19.10 -28.83 25.00
CA GLU A 739 -18.07 -28.40 25.96
C GLU A 739 -17.21 -27.33 25.31
N GLN A 740 -16.66 -26.42 26.13
CA GLN A 740 -15.76 -25.38 25.67
C GLN A 740 -14.55 -25.26 26.58
N LEU A 741 -13.42 -24.88 25.99
CA LEU A 741 -12.17 -24.66 26.71
C LEU A 741 -11.49 -23.43 26.13
N LEU A 742 -11.17 -22.45 26.97
CA LEU A 742 -10.10 -21.51 26.65
C LEU A 742 -8.79 -22.24 26.90
N ALA A 743 -7.87 -22.28 25.92
CA ALA A 743 -6.54 -22.89 26.08
C ALA A 743 -5.55 -22.25 25.10
N GLY A 744 -4.33 -21.91 25.56
CA GLY A 744 -3.27 -21.36 24.68
C GLY A 744 -3.70 -20.10 23.89
N GLY A 745 -4.63 -19.32 24.44
CA GLY A 745 -5.23 -18.14 23.81
C GLY A 745 -6.25 -18.43 22.69
N ARG A 746 -6.58 -19.70 22.44
CA ARG A 746 -7.69 -20.15 21.57
C ARG A 746 -8.96 -20.37 22.39
N LEU A 747 -10.11 -20.12 21.77
CA LEU A 747 -11.40 -20.71 22.14
C LEU A 747 -11.49 -22.07 21.43
N MET A 748 -11.72 -23.14 22.18
CA MET A 748 -11.90 -24.50 21.69
C MET A 748 -13.36 -24.90 21.95
N GLN A 749 -14.04 -25.46 20.95
CA GLN A 749 -15.46 -25.82 21.02
C GLN A 749 -15.65 -27.26 20.53
N ARG A 750 -16.18 -28.12 21.41
CA ARG A 750 -16.42 -29.55 21.14
C ARG A 750 -17.86 -29.77 20.67
N TYR A 751 -18.04 -30.63 19.68
CA TYR A 751 -19.34 -31.00 19.12
C TYR A 751 -19.39 -32.50 18.81
N VAL A 752 -20.58 -33.10 18.94
CA VAL A 752 -20.90 -34.47 18.51
C VAL A 752 -22.12 -34.43 17.60
N ARG A 753 -22.11 -35.22 16.51
CA ARG A 753 -23.19 -35.35 15.53
C ARG A 753 -23.41 -36.80 15.16
N THR A 754 -24.67 -37.21 15.08
CA THR A 754 -25.07 -38.42 14.36
C THR A 754 -25.23 -38.06 12.89
N VAL A 755 -24.47 -38.69 12.00
CA VAL A 755 -24.66 -38.63 10.54
C VAL A 755 -25.68 -39.71 10.18
N PRO A 756 -26.84 -39.37 9.59
CA PRO A 756 -27.85 -40.36 9.20
C PRO A 756 -27.44 -41.23 7.99
N ALA A 757 -28.08 -42.41 7.91
CA ALA A 757 -27.88 -43.37 6.82
C ALA A 757 -28.70 -43.06 5.55
N ASP A 758 -29.74 -42.23 5.67
CA ASP A 758 -30.73 -41.93 4.62
C ASP A 758 -30.28 -40.80 3.65
N GLY A 759 -29.04 -40.32 3.79
CA GLY A 759 -28.50 -39.21 3.02
C GLY A 759 -28.90 -37.82 3.53
N THR A 760 -29.65 -37.71 4.63
CA THR A 760 -29.80 -36.41 5.31
C THR A 760 -28.49 -35.98 5.97
N VAL A 761 -28.30 -34.66 6.09
CA VAL A 761 -26.98 -34.06 6.34
C VAL A 761 -26.87 -33.55 7.77
N ALA A 762 -25.88 -34.02 8.52
CA ALA A 762 -25.60 -33.55 9.87
C ALA A 762 -24.66 -32.33 9.85
N GLY A 763 -25.12 -31.19 10.36
CA GLY A 763 -24.45 -29.90 10.21
C GLY A 763 -23.90 -29.27 11.49
N LEU A 764 -22.98 -28.34 11.28
CA LEU A 764 -22.52 -27.35 12.26
C LEU A 764 -22.36 -26.01 11.54
N GLY A 765 -23.23 -25.07 11.85
CA GLY A 765 -23.18 -23.70 11.36
C GLY A 765 -22.32 -22.85 12.29
N MET A 766 -21.36 -22.12 11.73
CA MET A 766 -20.56 -21.14 12.46
C MET A 766 -20.57 -19.80 11.74
N THR A 767 -20.83 -18.72 12.46
CA THR A 767 -20.69 -17.35 11.98
C THR A 767 -19.58 -16.64 12.74
N LEU A 768 -18.63 -16.09 12.00
CA LEU A 768 -17.45 -15.39 12.49
C LEU A 768 -17.58 -13.91 12.12
N ASP A 769 -17.83 -13.08 13.13
CA ASP A 769 -18.05 -11.65 12.99
C ASP A 769 -16.87 -10.84 13.55
N LEU A 770 -16.52 -9.77 12.86
CA LEU A 770 -15.49 -8.80 13.22
C LEU A 770 -16.07 -7.39 13.16
N ALA A 771 -16.71 -6.93 14.23
CA ALA A 771 -17.28 -5.58 14.33
C ALA A 771 -16.37 -4.65 15.16
N ASP A 772 -16.82 -3.42 15.41
CA ASP A 772 -16.15 -2.54 16.37
C ASP A 772 -16.72 -2.82 17.78
N GLY A 773 -16.00 -2.50 18.87
CA GLY A 773 -16.30 -2.96 20.23
C GLY A 773 -17.71 -2.69 20.76
N THR A 774 -18.40 -1.67 20.23
CA THR A 774 -19.79 -1.30 20.58
C THR A 774 -20.85 -1.87 19.64
N ALA A 775 -20.46 -2.45 18.50
CA ALA A 775 -21.36 -2.98 17.47
C ALA A 775 -21.41 -4.51 17.45
N ILE A 776 -20.44 -5.19 18.08
CA ILE A 776 -20.29 -6.65 18.02
C ILE A 776 -21.48 -7.43 18.59
N GLU A 777 -22.17 -6.88 19.58
CA GLU A 777 -23.36 -7.52 20.17
C GLU A 777 -24.54 -7.57 19.19
N ALA A 778 -24.69 -6.54 18.35
CA ALA A 778 -25.72 -6.50 17.31
C ALA A 778 -25.38 -7.40 16.12
N ALA A 779 -24.09 -7.57 15.81
CA ALA A 779 -23.64 -8.57 14.83
C ALA A 779 -23.91 -10.00 15.33
N ALA A 780 -23.53 -10.31 16.57
CA ALA A 780 -23.80 -11.60 17.21
C ALA A 780 -25.31 -11.92 17.31
N ALA A 781 -26.16 -10.91 17.57
CA ALA A 781 -27.61 -11.07 17.53
C ALA A 781 -28.11 -11.43 16.11
N ALA A 782 -27.78 -10.61 15.10
CA ALA A 782 -28.17 -10.89 13.72
C ALA A 782 -27.61 -12.22 13.18
N ALA A 783 -26.45 -12.65 13.66
CA ALA A 783 -25.86 -13.96 13.39
C ALA A 783 -26.59 -15.12 14.08
N ARG A 784 -27.27 -14.90 15.20
CA ARG A 784 -28.16 -15.90 15.83
C ARG A 784 -29.50 -15.97 15.09
N ASP A 785 -30.09 -14.82 14.77
CA ASP A 785 -31.34 -14.71 14.01
C ASP A 785 -31.23 -15.35 12.60
N ALA A 786 -30.02 -15.35 12.02
CA ALA A 786 -29.70 -16.01 10.74
C ALA A 786 -29.63 -17.55 10.81
N TYR A 787 -29.92 -18.17 11.97
CA TYR A 787 -30.08 -19.61 12.13
C TYR A 787 -31.48 -20.00 12.61
N ASP A 788 -32.44 -19.08 12.54
CA ASP A 788 -33.82 -19.34 12.92
C ASP A 788 -34.54 -20.14 11.84
N VAL A 789 -35.22 -21.21 12.26
CA VAL A 789 -36.25 -21.89 11.48
C VAL A 789 -37.63 -21.54 12.02
N GLY A 790 -38.66 -21.76 11.21
CA GLY A 790 -40.04 -21.75 11.65
C GLY A 790 -40.96 -22.40 10.64
N VAL A 791 -42.06 -22.96 11.14
CA VAL A 791 -43.16 -23.50 10.34
C VAL A 791 -44.48 -23.10 10.98
N GLU A 792 -45.45 -22.67 10.17
CA GLU A 792 -46.80 -22.34 10.61
C GLU A 792 -47.81 -22.86 9.59
N ILE A 793 -48.97 -23.31 10.06
CA ILE A 793 -50.08 -23.82 9.24
C ILE A 793 -51.17 -22.74 9.19
N ASP A 794 -51.37 -22.14 8.01
CA ASP A 794 -52.36 -21.08 7.75
C ASP A 794 -53.79 -21.65 7.61
N GLY A 795 -53.93 -22.91 7.18
CA GLY A 795 -55.21 -23.60 7.07
C GLY A 795 -55.11 -25.03 6.52
N PRO A 796 -56.10 -25.92 6.76
CA PRO A 796 -57.28 -25.72 7.60
C PRO A 796 -56.92 -25.51 9.08
N LEU A 797 -57.88 -25.05 9.88
CA LEU A 797 -57.68 -24.86 11.32
C LEU A 797 -57.68 -26.20 12.06
N ASP A 798 -57.01 -26.26 13.21
CA ASP A 798 -57.03 -27.44 14.07
C ASP A 798 -58.44 -27.75 14.58
N GLY A 799 -58.83 -29.03 14.52
CA GLY A 799 -60.18 -29.50 14.80
C GLY A 799 -61.19 -29.29 13.66
N ALA A 800 -60.77 -28.86 12.47
CA ALA A 800 -61.67 -28.72 11.32
C ALA A 800 -62.29 -30.06 10.88
N THR A 801 -63.56 -30.03 10.47
CA THR A 801 -64.27 -31.16 9.86
C THR A 801 -64.43 -30.97 8.35
N THR A 802 -64.46 -32.07 7.61
CA THR A 802 -64.74 -32.09 6.17
C THR A 802 -65.43 -33.39 5.75
N ASP A 803 -66.16 -33.33 4.64
CA ASP A 803 -66.77 -34.43 3.90
C ASP A 803 -65.94 -34.85 2.66
N ALA A 804 -64.78 -34.22 2.43
CA ALA A 804 -63.85 -34.60 1.37
C ALA A 804 -62.80 -35.63 1.84
N GLU A 805 -62.44 -36.55 0.95
CA GLU A 805 -61.39 -37.56 1.18
C GLU A 805 -59.96 -36.98 1.15
N THR A 806 -59.79 -35.69 0.81
CA THR A 806 -58.49 -34.99 0.85
C THR A 806 -58.60 -33.65 1.56
N ALA A 807 -57.49 -33.19 2.14
CA ALA A 807 -57.33 -31.83 2.65
C ALA A 807 -56.09 -31.17 2.05
N THR A 808 -56.27 -29.95 1.51
CA THR A 808 -55.17 -29.07 1.15
C THR A 808 -54.71 -28.28 2.38
N LEU A 809 -53.53 -28.60 2.90
CA LEU A 809 -52.85 -27.77 3.88
C LEU A 809 -52.15 -26.61 3.16
N THR A 810 -52.12 -25.45 3.81
CA THR A 810 -51.40 -24.24 3.40
C THR A 810 -50.69 -23.65 4.62
N GLY A 811 -49.58 -22.95 4.39
CA GLY A 811 -48.83 -22.34 5.49
C GLY A 811 -47.62 -21.55 5.05
N SER A 812 -46.77 -21.23 6.03
CA SER A 812 -45.45 -20.64 5.81
C SER A 812 -44.34 -21.44 6.50
N ALA A 813 -43.13 -21.34 5.95
CA ALA A 813 -41.96 -22.06 6.40
C ALA A 813 -40.69 -21.25 6.05
N PHE A 814 -39.71 -21.23 6.95
CA PHE A 814 -38.42 -20.56 6.71
C PHE A 814 -37.25 -21.27 7.41
N ASP A 815 -36.06 -21.11 6.84
CA ASP A 815 -34.76 -21.36 7.45
C ASP A 815 -33.88 -20.14 7.11
N GLY A 816 -33.33 -19.46 8.13
CA GLY A 816 -32.45 -18.30 7.94
C GLY A 816 -31.09 -18.66 7.32
N ALA A 817 -30.69 -19.92 7.41
CA ALA A 817 -29.35 -20.40 7.07
C ALA A 817 -29.24 -21.07 5.68
N GLY A 818 -30.37 -21.34 5.01
CA GLY A 818 -30.38 -22.10 3.76
C GLY A 818 -31.75 -22.21 3.08
N PRO A 819 -31.86 -23.00 2.01
CA PRO A 819 -33.15 -23.35 1.40
C PRO A 819 -33.98 -24.20 2.36
N VAL A 820 -35.28 -23.94 2.43
CA VAL A 820 -36.17 -24.50 3.46
C VAL A 820 -36.46 -25.99 3.22
N ALA A 821 -35.97 -26.85 4.11
CA ALA A 821 -36.27 -28.28 4.12
C ALA A 821 -37.56 -28.56 4.91
N LEU A 822 -38.71 -28.34 4.28
CA LEU A 822 -40.04 -28.65 4.81
C LEU A 822 -40.46 -30.09 4.46
N ARG A 823 -40.98 -30.81 5.46
CA ARG A 823 -41.80 -32.02 5.27
C ARG A 823 -43.19 -31.79 5.86
N VAL A 824 -44.23 -32.32 5.22
CA VAL A 824 -45.61 -32.32 5.76
C VAL A 824 -46.22 -33.71 5.54
N GLY A 825 -46.82 -34.29 6.58
CA GLY A 825 -47.26 -35.70 6.57
C GLY A 825 -46.12 -36.71 6.37
N GLY A 826 -44.87 -36.29 6.58
CA GLY A 826 -43.66 -37.06 6.28
C GLY A 826 -43.05 -36.78 4.89
N GLU A 827 -43.85 -36.37 3.91
CA GLU A 827 -43.41 -36.11 2.53
C GLU A 827 -42.76 -34.73 2.36
N PRO A 828 -41.75 -34.57 1.48
CA PRO A 828 -41.09 -33.28 1.25
C PRO A 828 -42.00 -32.31 0.47
N VAL A 829 -42.10 -31.06 0.93
CA VAL A 829 -42.96 -30.03 0.32
C VAL A 829 -42.15 -28.82 -0.12
N THR A 830 -42.37 -28.38 -1.35
CA THR A 830 -41.71 -27.19 -1.91
C THR A 830 -42.23 -25.90 -1.27
N VAL A 831 -41.32 -25.08 -0.76
CA VAL A 831 -41.59 -23.73 -0.26
C VAL A 831 -41.21 -22.70 -1.33
N GLY A 832 -42.06 -21.70 -1.57
CA GLY A 832 -41.83 -20.62 -2.53
C GLY A 832 -40.88 -19.52 -2.02
N ASP A 833 -40.41 -18.66 -2.94
CA ASP A 833 -39.53 -17.51 -2.66
C ASP A 833 -40.10 -16.51 -1.62
N ASP A 834 -41.40 -16.55 -1.34
CA ASP A 834 -42.08 -15.74 -0.33
C ASP A 834 -42.28 -16.46 1.02
N GLY A 835 -41.70 -17.66 1.18
CA GLY A 835 -41.80 -18.49 2.38
C GLY A 835 -43.10 -19.28 2.50
N ARG A 836 -43.94 -19.34 1.45
CA ARG A 836 -45.24 -20.03 1.49
C ARG A 836 -45.20 -21.43 0.90
N TRP A 837 -46.04 -22.31 1.41
CA TRP A 837 -46.18 -23.68 0.95
C TRP A 837 -47.64 -24.14 0.93
N SER A 838 -47.91 -25.18 0.14
CA SER A 838 -49.17 -25.91 0.15
C SER A 838 -48.94 -27.35 -0.29
N ALA A 839 -49.67 -28.29 0.31
CA ALA A 839 -49.65 -29.70 -0.04
C ALA A 839 -51.02 -30.34 0.27
N GLU A 840 -51.38 -31.37 -0.48
CA GLU A 840 -52.66 -32.08 -0.36
C GLU A 840 -52.44 -33.48 0.20
N PHE A 841 -53.29 -33.88 1.16
CA PHE A 841 -53.16 -35.15 1.89
C PHE A 841 -54.47 -35.94 1.86
N PRO A 842 -54.42 -37.26 1.63
CA PRO A 842 -55.58 -38.13 1.78
C PRO A 842 -55.95 -38.30 3.26
N LEU A 843 -57.24 -38.23 3.55
CA LEU A 843 -57.80 -38.39 4.89
C LEU A 843 -58.40 -39.80 5.05
N ARG A 844 -58.27 -40.37 6.24
CA ARG A 844 -58.99 -41.57 6.69
C ARG A 844 -60.23 -41.15 7.46
N ALA A 845 -61.30 -41.93 7.40
CA ALA A 845 -62.52 -41.64 8.15
C ALA A 845 -62.22 -41.53 9.66
N GLY A 846 -62.68 -40.44 10.29
CA GLY A 846 -62.27 -40.03 11.63
C GLY A 846 -61.21 -38.92 11.62
N ALA A 847 -60.48 -38.79 12.74
CA ALA A 847 -59.50 -37.73 12.95
C ALA A 847 -58.13 -38.09 12.34
N ASN A 848 -57.54 -37.15 11.60
CA ASN A 848 -56.22 -37.27 10.98
C ASN A 848 -55.33 -36.14 11.49
N THR A 849 -54.33 -36.46 12.30
CA THR A 849 -53.30 -35.49 12.71
C THR A 849 -52.19 -35.47 11.67
N ILE A 850 -51.96 -34.32 11.05
CA ILE A 850 -50.95 -34.09 10.02
C ILE A 850 -49.88 -33.15 10.60
N GLU A 851 -48.62 -33.60 10.58
CA GLU A 851 -47.46 -32.87 11.10
C GLU A 851 -46.73 -32.13 9.96
N ALA A 852 -46.40 -30.86 10.18
CA ALA A 852 -45.53 -30.04 9.33
C ALA A 852 -44.23 -29.76 10.09
N VAL A 853 -43.09 -30.10 9.49
CA VAL A 853 -41.76 -30.07 10.11
C VAL A 853 -40.79 -29.32 9.22
N VAL A 854 -40.14 -28.29 9.75
CA VAL A 854 -38.93 -27.69 9.16
C VAL A 854 -37.74 -28.11 10.00
N ALA A 855 -36.77 -28.77 9.37
CA ALA A 855 -35.53 -29.19 10.01
C ALA A 855 -34.34 -28.56 9.31
N SER A 856 -33.58 -27.74 10.04
CA SER A 856 -32.28 -27.25 9.56
C SER A 856 -31.24 -28.36 9.71
N PRO A 857 -30.28 -28.52 8.77
CA PRO A 857 -29.15 -29.43 8.96
C PRO A 857 -28.32 -29.08 10.22
N PHE A 858 -28.46 -27.85 10.73
CA PHE A 858 -27.78 -27.37 11.93
C PHE A 858 -28.50 -27.70 13.25
N GLY A 859 -29.58 -28.49 13.24
CA GLY A 859 -30.20 -29.02 14.45
C GLY A 859 -31.47 -28.31 14.96
N PRO A 860 -31.77 -27.02 14.67
CA PRO A 860 -33.10 -26.49 14.87
C PRO A 860 -34.16 -27.28 14.07
N ARG A 861 -35.15 -27.82 14.79
CA ARG A 861 -36.36 -28.42 14.24
C ARG A 861 -37.55 -27.68 14.84
N GLU A 862 -38.40 -27.12 13.98
CA GLU A 862 -39.70 -26.57 14.35
C GLU A 862 -40.79 -27.46 13.75
N GLU A 863 -41.80 -27.75 14.55
CA GLU A 863 -42.92 -28.62 14.18
C GLU A 863 -44.25 -27.99 14.57
N ARG A 864 -45.25 -28.17 13.73
CA ARG A 864 -46.67 -27.87 13.99
C ARG A 864 -47.50 -29.06 13.57
N SER A 865 -48.61 -29.31 14.24
CA SER A 865 -49.58 -30.31 13.81
C SER A 865 -50.97 -29.71 13.71
N VAL A 866 -51.78 -30.29 12.85
CA VAL A 866 -53.19 -29.94 12.66
C VAL A 866 -54.01 -31.22 12.58
N THR A 867 -55.14 -31.27 13.28
CA THR A 867 -56.05 -32.43 13.25
C THR A 867 -57.27 -32.10 12.41
N VAL A 868 -57.43 -32.82 11.30
CA VAL A 868 -58.55 -32.69 10.37
C VAL A 868 -59.42 -33.95 10.45
N THR A 869 -60.71 -33.78 10.74
CA THR A 869 -61.66 -34.89 10.90
C THR A 869 -62.47 -35.07 9.62
N TYR A 870 -62.19 -36.16 8.89
CA TYR A 870 -63.00 -36.57 7.76
C TYR A 870 -64.23 -37.34 8.26
N VAL A 871 -65.41 -36.81 7.96
CA VAL A 871 -66.70 -37.45 8.22
C VAL A 871 -67.29 -37.84 6.87
N PRO A 872 -67.27 -39.13 6.49
CA PRO A 872 -67.90 -39.57 5.25
C PRO A 872 -69.36 -39.12 5.19
N PRO A 873 -69.85 -38.64 4.03
CA PRO A 873 -71.26 -38.28 3.88
C PRO A 873 -72.15 -39.51 4.13
N PRO A 874 -73.34 -39.35 4.73
CA PRO A 874 -74.22 -40.47 5.03
C PRO A 874 -74.63 -41.19 3.74
N GLU A 875 -74.53 -42.52 3.77
CA GLU A 875 -74.84 -43.39 2.63
C GLU A 875 -76.28 -43.16 2.15
N PRO A 876 -76.51 -42.88 0.84
CA PRO A 876 -77.85 -42.61 0.34
C PRO A 876 -78.72 -43.87 0.41
N PRO A 877 -80.04 -43.74 0.66
CA PRO A 877 -80.92 -44.89 0.87
C PRO A 877 -80.98 -45.81 -0.36
N GLU A 878 -80.94 -47.11 -0.11
CA GLU A 878 -80.88 -48.18 -1.10
C GLU A 878 -82.10 -48.18 -2.05
N PRO A 879 -81.91 -48.33 -3.37
CA PRO A 879 -83.01 -48.41 -4.33
C PRO A 879 -83.69 -49.79 -4.32
N GLU A 880 -85.02 -49.83 -4.44
CA GLU A 880 -85.80 -51.07 -4.41
C GLU A 880 -85.41 -52.07 -5.53
N PRO A 881 -85.45 -53.41 -5.25
CA PRO A 881 -84.90 -54.42 -6.14
C PRO A 881 -85.78 -54.77 -7.35
N PRO A 882 -85.20 -55.07 -8.53
CA PRO A 882 -85.96 -55.39 -9.74
C PRO A 882 -86.42 -56.86 -9.85
N THR A 883 -87.62 -57.05 -10.38
CA THR A 883 -88.28 -58.35 -10.65
C THR A 883 -87.70 -59.04 -11.91
N PRO A 884 -87.56 -60.38 -11.95
CA PRO A 884 -86.87 -61.10 -13.05
C PRO A 884 -87.64 -61.19 -14.38
N THR A 885 -86.91 -61.58 -15.44
CA THR A 885 -87.29 -61.43 -16.86
C THR A 885 -87.85 -62.68 -17.56
N THR A 886 -88.66 -62.45 -18.61
CA THR A 886 -88.78 -63.15 -19.93
C THR A 886 -90.25 -63.12 -20.46
N PRO A 887 -90.54 -63.39 -21.76
CA PRO A 887 -89.94 -62.80 -22.97
C PRO A 887 -90.99 -62.44 -24.07
N THR A 888 -90.71 -61.49 -24.99
CA THR A 888 -91.07 -61.56 -26.44
C THR A 888 -90.56 -60.37 -27.28
N THR A 889 -90.41 -60.61 -28.59
CA THR A 889 -90.12 -59.68 -29.72
C THR A 889 -91.42 -59.37 -30.51
N PRO A 890 -91.43 -58.57 -31.61
CA PRO A 890 -90.48 -57.58 -32.16
C PRO A 890 -91.11 -56.23 -32.60
N THR A 891 -90.31 -55.18 -32.87
CA THR A 891 -90.32 -54.44 -34.17
C THR A 891 -89.17 -53.40 -34.28
N THR A 892 -88.50 -53.39 -35.44
CA THR A 892 -87.63 -52.33 -35.99
C THR A 892 -88.45 -51.39 -36.92
N PRO A 893 -87.90 -50.36 -37.62
CA PRO A 893 -86.53 -49.81 -37.65
C PRO A 893 -86.40 -48.26 -37.55
N SER A 894 -85.20 -47.75 -37.23
CA SER A 894 -84.57 -46.71 -38.07
C SER A 894 -83.05 -46.61 -37.84
N THR A 895 -82.35 -46.87 -38.93
CA THR A 895 -80.93 -46.91 -39.30
C THR A 895 -80.10 -45.62 -39.03
N PRO A 896 -78.75 -45.64 -39.25
CA PRO A 896 -77.79 -44.94 -38.36
C PRO A 896 -76.81 -43.98 -39.09
N THR A 897 -75.85 -43.41 -38.33
CA THR A 897 -74.47 -43.12 -38.82
C THR A 897 -73.42 -43.13 -37.70
N THR A 898 -72.59 -44.18 -37.66
CA THR A 898 -71.12 -44.08 -37.49
C THR A 898 -70.50 -43.63 -38.85
N PRO A 899 -69.22 -43.19 -39.01
CA PRO A 899 -68.03 -43.93 -38.54
C PRO A 899 -66.68 -43.16 -38.26
N VAL A 900 -65.74 -43.90 -37.62
CA VAL A 900 -64.29 -44.04 -37.95
C VAL A 900 -63.38 -42.80 -38.18
N ALA A 901 -62.42 -42.62 -37.26
CA ALA A 901 -60.93 -42.62 -37.40
C ALA A 901 -60.18 -41.65 -38.41
N PRO A 902 -58.83 -41.47 -38.27
CA PRO A 902 -58.06 -40.37 -38.89
C PRO A 902 -57.39 -40.77 -40.23
N PRO A 903 -56.87 -39.83 -41.09
CA PRO A 903 -55.53 -39.23 -40.89
C PRO A 903 -55.24 -37.81 -41.48
N ILE A 904 -54.08 -37.23 -41.07
CA ILE A 904 -53.10 -36.36 -41.80
C ILE A 904 -53.57 -35.40 -42.93
N GLY A 905 -53.19 -34.09 -42.88
CA GLY A 905 -53.15 -33.27 -44.11
C GLY A 905 -53.00 -31.73 -44.11
N GLN A 906 -51.86 -31.16 -43.66
CA GLN A 906 -51.32 -29.82 -44.03
C GLN A 906 -52.19 -28.53 -43.81
N SER A 907 -51.66 -27.37 -44.23
CA SER A 907 -52.05 -25.97 -43.91
C SER A 907 -52.52 -25.23 -45.21
N PRO A 908 -52.99 -23.94 -45.25
CA PRO A 908 -52.94 -22.87 -44.23
C PRO A 908 -54.18 -21.91 -44.14
N ALA A 909 -53.96 -20.71 -43.56
CA ALA A 909 -54.68 -19.43 -43.71
C ALA A 909 -55.56 -18.94 -42.53
N THR A 910 -55.59 -17.60 -42.35
CA THR A 910 -56.06 -16.92 -41.13
C THR A 910 -56.87 -15.63 -41.41
N LYS A 911 -57.98 -15.40 -40.70
CA LYS A 911 -58.48 -14.06 -40.31
C LYS A 911 -59.49 -14.17 -39.13
N PRO A 912 -59.93 -13.09 -38.45
CA PRO A 912 -59.61 -12.97 -37.02
C PRO A 912 -60.80 -12.74 -36.06
N PRO A 913 -60.63 -13.05 -34.76
CA PRO A 913 -61.54 -12.61 -33.70
C PRO A 913 -61.28 -11.15 -33.27
N ALA A 914 -62.20 -10.58 -32.49
CA ALA A 914 -62.23 -9.17 -32.08
C ALA A 914 -61.23 -8.82 -30.94
N ALA A 915 -61.04 -7.51 -30.71
CA ALA A 915 -60.03 -6.98 -29.80
C ALA A 915 -60.34 -7.23 -28.31
N ALA A 916 -59.35 -7.77 -27.59
CA ALA A 916 -59.32 -7.81 -26.12
C ALA A 916 -58.93 -6.45 -25.52
N PRO A 917 -59.31 -6.13 -24.26
CA PRO A 917 -58.98 -4.86 -23.63
C PRO A 917 -57.48 -4.69 -23.37
N THR A 918 -56.97 -3.47 -23.59
CA THR A 918 -55.55 -3.13 -23.45
C THR A 918 -55.06 -3.31 -22.00
N PRO A 919 -53.96 -4.04 -21.74
CA PRO A 919 -53.46 -4.25 -20.38
C PRO A 919 -52.95 -2.94 -19.75
N ARG A 920 -53.25 -2.72 -18.46
CA ARG A 920 -52.76 -1.55 -17.72
C ARG A 920 -51.30 -1.75 -17.29
N LEU A 921 -50.41 -0.83 -17.68
CA LEU A 921 -49.00 -0.80 -17.23
C LEU A 921 -48.86 -0.77 -15.70
N VAL A 922 -49.78 -0.08 -15.01
CA VAL A 922 -49.83 0.01 -13.54
C VAL A 922 -51.11 -0.65 -13.04
N GLU A 923 -50.95 -1.80 -12.38
CA GLU A 923 -52.06 -2.58 -11.81
C GLU A 923 -52.52 -1.98 -10.46
N ARG A 924 -51.58 -1.54 -9.61
CA ARG A 924 -51.87 -0.96 -8.28
C ARG A 924 -50.85 0.10 -7.87
N LEU A 925 -51.33 1.20 -7.29
CA LEU A 925 -50.50 2.25 -6.67
C LEU A 925 -51.05 2.59 -5.28
N VAL A 926 -50.28 2.27 -4.23
CA VAL A 926 -50.66 2.58 -2.85
C VAL A 926 -49.84 3.77 -2.36
N ALA A 927 -50.52 4.87 -2.02
CA ALA A 927 -49.89 6.05 -1.42
C ALA A 927 -49.84 5.86 0.11
N PRO A 928 -48.69 6.13 0.78
CA PRO A 928 -48.60 5.99 2.23
C PRO A 928 -49.50 6.99 2.96
N ALA A 929 -50.30 6.50 3.91
CA ALA A 929 -51.35 7.28 4.57
C ALA A 929 -50.84 8.42 5.47
N ARG A 930 -49.62 8.29 6.02
CA ARG A 930 -48.92 9.34 6.78
C ARG A 930 -47.42 9.26 6.47
N VAL A 931 -46.75 10.42 6.42
CA VAL A 931 -45.30 10.54 6.18
C VAL A 931 -44.71 11.47 7.23
N ARG A 932 -43.76 10.98 8.04
CA ARG A 932 -43.09 11.75 9.11
C ARG A 932 -41.71 12.21 8.62
N LEU A 933 -41.46 13.52 8.63
CA LEU A 933 -40.18 14.12 8.21
C LEU A 933 -39.35 14.53 9.44
N THR A 934 -38.44 13.66 9.88
CA THR A 934 -37.49 13.96 10.97
C THR A 934 -36.16 14.50 10.43
N ARG A 935 -35.47 15.37 11.19
CA ARG A 935 -34.13 15.86 10.83
C ARG A 935 -33.01 14.81 10.98
N ALA A 936 -33.29 13.66 11.60
CA ALA A 936 -32.34 12.58 11.80
C ALA A 936 -32.54 11.43 10.78
N ARG A 937 -31.42 11.02 10.15
CA ARG A 937 -31.13 9.78 9.40
C ARG A 937 -32.21 9.21 8.45
N GLU A 938 -32.07 9.59 7.17
CA GLU A 938 -32.02 8.70 5.99
C GLU A 938 -33.24 7.83 5.56
N ARG A 939 -34.28 7.60 6.37
CA ARG A 939 -35.44 6.77 5.95
C ARG A 939 -36.37 7.53 4.98
N GLY A 940 -36.07 7.43 3.68
CA GLY A 940 -36.86 8.01 2.58
C GLY A 940 -38.25 7.37 2.40
N VAL A 941 -39.15 8.07 1.70
CA VAL A 941 -40.57 7.67 1.56
C VAL A 941 -40.69 6.48 0.61
N ALA A 942 -41.11 5.34 1.13
CA ALA A 942 -41.42 4.15 0.35
C ALA A 942 -42.79 4.28 -0.35
N ILE A 943 -42.82 4.04 -1.67
CA ILE A 943 -44.04 3.93 -2.47
C ILE A 943 -44.05 2.54 -3.12
N PRO A 944 -44.90 1.61 -2.66
CA PRO A 944 -45.13 0.34 -3.32
C PRO A 944 -46.10 0.51 -4.51
N LEU A 945 -45.72 -0.09 -5.64
CA LEU A 945 -46.49 -0.12 -6.88
C LEU A 945 -46.32 -1.49 -7.57
N THR A 946 -47.34 -1.94 -8.31
CA THR A 946 -47.27 -3.17 -9.11
C THR A 946 -47.19 -2.82 -10.59
N LEU A 947 -46.14 -3.29 -11.26
CA LEU A 947 -45.92 -3.13 -12.71
C LEU A 947 -46.48 -4.33 -13.46
N GLY A 948 -47.30 -4.09 -14.49
CA GLY A 948 -47.85 -5.13 -15.36
C GLY A 948 -46.91 -5.63 -16.46
N ALA A 949 -45.73 -5.03 -16.63
CA ALA A 949 -44.82 -5.33 -17.74
C ALA A 949 -43.32 -5.15 -17.41
N ASP A 950 -42.50 -6.05 -17.97
CA ASP A 950 -41.05 -6.11 -17.79
C ASP A 950 -40.25 -5.03 -18.53
N ARG A 951 -39.00 -4.84 -18.08
CA ARG A 951 -38.02 -3.85 -18.59
C ARG A 951 -38.52 -2.40 -18.57
N SER A 952 -39.58 -2.11 -17.82
CA SER A 952 -40.20 -0.79 -17.66
C SER A 952 -39.21 0.27 -17.15
N ARG A 953 -39.25 1.46 -17.75
CA ARG A 953 -38.62 2.67 -17.21
C ARG A 953 -39.63 3.39 -16.32
N VAL A 954 -39.34 3.49 -15.03
CA VAL A 954 -40.22 4.12 -14.04
C VAL A 954 -39.61 5.41 -13.53
N ALA A 955 -40.38 6.50 -13.58
CA ALA A 955 -40.05 7.77 -12.95
C ALA A 955 -41.14 8.12 -11.93
N VAL A 956 -40.76 8.47 -10.71
CA VAL A 956 -41.66 9.05 -9.72
C VAL A 956 -41.14 10.41 -9.32
N GLU A 957 -42.00 11.41 -9.42
CA GLU A 957 -41.70 12.80 -9.10
C GLU A 957 -42.74 13.34 -8.12
N LEU A 958 -42.28 13.88 -6.99
CA LEU A 958 -43.11 14.58 -6.02
C LEU A 958 -42.84 16.08 -6.16
N ARG A 959 -43.82 16.86 -6.63
CA ARG A 959 -43.72 18.32 -6.73
C ARG A 959 -44.48 19.02 -5.62
N GLY A 960 -43.87 20.07 -5.08
CA GLY A 960 -44.55 21.06 -4.26
C GLY A 960 -44.80 22.36 -5.05
N PRO A 961 -45.42 23.38 -4.41
CA PRO A 961 -45.69 24.67 -5.05
C PRO A 961 -44.43 25.41 -5.58
N SER A 962 -43.25 25.09 -5.04
CA SER A 962 -41.96 25.68 -5.42
C SER A 962 -41.06 24.72 -6.21
N GLY A 963 -41.63 23.81 -7.00
CA GLY A 963 -40.90 22.86 -7.84
C GLY A 963 -40.69 21.46 -7.24
N VAL A 964 -39.64 20.78 -7.68
CA VAL A 964 -39.40 19.36 -7.37
C VAL A 964 -38.99 19.17 -5.90
N PHE A 965 -39.79 18.38 -5.17
CA PHE A 965 -39.62 18.11 -3.75
C PHE A 965 -38.75 16.87 -3.51
N ALA A 966 -39.02 15.81 -4.27
CA ALA A 966 -38.23 14.59 -4.39
C ALA A 966 -38.44 13.97 -5.78
N HIS A 967 -37.47 13.23 -6.30
CA HIS A 967 -37.66 12.41 -7.49
C HIS A 967 -36.85 11.12 -7.40
N VAL A 968 -37.24 10.11 -8.17
CA VAL A 968 -36.46 8.89 -8.41
C VAL A 968 -36.76 8.37 -9.81
N ARG A 969 -35.73 7.86 -10.49
CA ARG A 969 -35.86 7.16 -11.78
C ARG A 969 -35.23 5.79 -11.64
N ARG A 970 -35.91 4.75 -12.14
CA ARG A 970 -35.41 3.38 -12.25
C ARG A 970 -35.62 2.91 -13.68
N THR A 971 -34.54 2.77 -14.44
CA THR A 971 -34.54 2.03 -15.71
C THR A 971 -34.53 0.53 -15.41
N HIS A 972 -35.18 -0.27 -16.26
CA HIS A 972 -35.22 -1.74 -16.16
C HIS A 972 -35.84 -2.29 -14.86
N ALA A 973 -37.00 -1.78 -14.47
CA ALA A 973 -37.85 -2.48 -13.50
C ALA A 973 -38.49 -3.72 -14.15
N ARG A 974 -38.57 -4.84 -13.40
CA ARG A 974 -39.27 -6.07 -13.81
C ARG A 974 -40.77 -5.99 -13.49
N ARG A 975 -41.56 -6.90 -14.06
CA ARG A 975 -42.98 -7.09 -13.70
C ARG A 975 -43.12 -7.45 -12.22
N GLY A 976 -44.23 -7.07 -11.58
CA GLY A 976 -44.51 -7.37 -10.17
C GLY A 976 -44.30 -6.18 -9.22
N PRO A 977 -44.15 -6.42 -7.90
CA PRO A 977 -44.10 -5.37 -6.88
C PRO A 977 -42.75 -4.65 -6.84
N VAL A 978 -42.79 -3.31 -6.84
CA VAL A 978 -41.61 -2.45 -6.74
C VAL A 978 -41.81 -1.40 -5.66
N VAL A 979 -40.85 -1.28 -4.74
CA VAL A 979 -40.79 -0.20 -3.75
C VAL A 979 -39.82 0.87 -4.22
N LEU A 980 -40.33 2.07 -4.52
CA LEU A 980 -39.49 3.24 -4.82
C LEU A 980 -39.31 4.10 -3.57
N ARG A 981 -38.06 4.43 -3.23
CA ARG A 981 -37.70 5.27 -2.07
C ARG A 981 -37.39 6.70 -2.51
N LEU A 982 -38.28 7.64 -2.23
CA LEU A 982 -38.05 9.07 -2.47
C LEU A 982 -37.21 9.70 -1.33
N LYS A 983 -36.04 10.25 -1.65
CA LYS A 983 -35.27 11.12 -0.75
C LYS A 983 -35.61 12.60 -1.08
N PRO A 984 -36.24 13.38 -0.16
CA PRO A 984 -36.49 14.81 -0.39
C PRO A 984 -35.22 15.65 -0.19
N SER A 985 -35.08 16.73 -0.96
CA SER A 985 -33.88 17.58 -0.87
C SER A 985 -33.84 18.43 0.42
N ARG A 986 -32.64 18.77 0.91
CA ARG A 986 -32.49 19.64 2.11
C ARG A 986 -33.23 20.98 1.95
N ARG A 987 -33.22 21.56 0.74
CA ARG A 987 -33.96 22.79 0.38
C ARG A 987 -35.47 22.58 0.42
N ALA A 988 -35.97 21.46 -0.10
CA ALA A 988 -37.40 21.11 -0.07
C ALA A 988 -37.92 20.91 1.37
N VAL A 989 -37.18 20.17 2.21
CA VAL A 989 -37.53 19.98 3.63
C VAL A 989 -37.55 21.32 4.39
N ALA A 990 -36.59 22.20 4.15
CA ALA A 990 -36.57 23.54 4.74
C ALA A 990 -37.78 24.40 4.31
N THR A 991 -38.16 24.36 3.02
CA THR A 991 -39.34 25.07 2.51
C THR A 991 -40.64 24.53 3.09
N ALA A 992 -40.80 23.20 3.18
CA ALA A 992 -41.98 22.59 3.81
C ALA A 992 -42.11 22.96 5.29
N ALA A 993 -41.01 22.95 6.05
CA ALA A 993 -41.02 23.38 7.44
C ALA A 993 -41.49 24.84 7.59
N ARG A 994 -41.01 25.76 6.74
CA ARG A 994 -41.44 27.17 6.71
C ARG A 994 -42.89 27.37 6.23
N ALA A 995 -43.44 26.43 5.46
CA ALA A 995 -44.84 26.45 5.04
C ALA A 995 -45.77 25.89 6.14
N LEU A 996 -45.37 24.82 6.82
CA LEU A 996 -46.12 24.19 7.92
C LEU A 996 -46.11 25.02 9.22
N THR A 997 -45.15 25.93 9.42
CA THR A 997 -45.26 26.94 10.48
C THR A 997 -46.36 27.98 10.19
N ARG A 998 -46.74 28.20 8.93
CA ARG A 998 -47.76 29.17 8.49
C ARG A 998 -49.12 28.56 8.10
N ARG A 999 -49.22 27.24 7.90
CA ARG A 999 -50.47 26.53 7.52
C ARG A 999 -50.53 25.15 8.18
N LYS A 1000 -51.74 24.70 8.58
CA LYS A 1000 -51.95 23.35 9.18
C LYS A 1000 -51.56 22.19 8.25
N ALA A 1001 -51.56 22.39 6.93
CA ALA A 1001 -51.16 21.40 5.94
C ALA A 1001 -50.61 22.05 4.66
N VAL A 1002 -49.84 21.28 3.89
CA VAL A 1002 -49.34 21.60 2.54
C VAL A 1002 -49.68 20.45 1.60
N ALA A 1003 -50.29 20.75 0.45
CA ALA A 1003 -50.54 19.75 -0.59
C ALA A 1003 -49.29 19.58 -1.47
N LEU A 1004 -48.95 18.32 -1.78
CA LEU A 1004 -47.90 17.94 -2.73
C LEU A 1004 -48.52 17.05 -3.81
N ARG A 1005 -48.09 17.21 -5.06
CA ARG A 1005 -48.54 16.40 -6.20
C ARG A 1005 -47.51 15.33 -6.49
N LEU A 1006 -47.88 14.06 -6.27
CA LEU A 1006 -47.11 12.89 -6.66
C LEU A 1006 -47.50 12.51 -8.09
N THR A 1007 -46.52 12.33 -8.96
CA THR A 1007 -46.69 11.89 -10.34
C THR A 1007 -45.81 10.65 -10.56
N LEU A 1008 -46.43 9.52 -10.87
CA LEU A 1008 -45.79 8.30 -11.36
C LEU A 1008 -45.91 8.26 -12.88
N THR A 1009 -44.81 8.10 -13.60
CA THR A 1009 -44.79 7.82 -15.04
C THR A 1009 -44.06 6.50 -15.27
N VAL A 1010 -44.73 5.55 -15.90
CA VAL A 1010 -44.15 4.29 -16.37
C VAL A 1010 -44.09 4.34 -17.89
N ARG A 1011 -42.94 3.97 -18.47
CA ARG A 1011 -42.71 3.93 -19.92
C ARG A 1011 -42.08 2.60 -20.33
N LEU A 1012 -42.70 1.92 -21.29
CA LEU A 1012 -42.19 0.65 -21.81
C LEU A 1012 -40.98 0.86 -22.75
N PRO A 1013 -40.20 -0.20 -23.03
CA PRO A 1013 -39.23 -0.21 -24.14
C PRO A 1013 -39.86 0.11 -25.50
N SER A 1014 -41.15 -0.21 -25.71
CA SER A 1014 -41.94 0.12 -26.91
C SER A 1014 -42.27 1.62 -27.06
N GLY A 1015 -41.84 2.47 -26.12
CA GLY A 1015 -42.07 3.92 -26.14
C GLY A 1015 -43.41 4.37 -25.55
N GLU A 1016 -44.38 3.46 -25.43
CA GLU A 1016 -45.68 3.66 -24.76
C GLU A 1016 -45.51 4.06 -23.28
N SER A 1017 -46.36 4.96 -22.78
CA SER A 1017 -46.26 5.46 -21.39
C SER A 1017 -47.60 5.73 -20.72
N GLN A 1018 -47.73 5.25 -19.47
CA GLN A 1018 -48.86 5.57 -18.59
C GLN A 1018 -48.39 6.50 -17.46
N THR A 1019 -49.15 7.56 -17.19
CA THR A 1019 -48.89 8.50 -16.08
C THR A 1019 -50.07 8.53 -15.11
N VAL A 1020 -49.78 8.36 -13.82
CA VAL A 1020 -50.76 8.36 -12.72
C VAL A 1020 -50.36 9.44 -11.73
N ALA A 1021 -51.27 10.39 -11.45
CA ALA A 1021 -51.04 11.45 -10.47
C ALA A 1021 -51.95 11.28 -9.24
N ARG A 1022 -51.42 11.56 -8.05
CA ARG A 1022 -52.19 11.65 -6.80
C ARG A 1022 -51.72 12.84 -5.97
N THR A 1023 -52.65 13.54 -5.33
CA THR A 1023 -52.34 14.61 -4.37
C THR A 1023 -52.22 14.01 -2.98
N ILE A 1024 -51.11 14.28 -2.29
CA ILE A 1024 -50.90 13.90 -0.88
C ILE A 1024 -50.86 15.15 -0.01
N ARG A 1025 -51.37 15.06 1.23
CA ARG A 1025 -51.32 16.15 2.20
C ARG A 1025 -50.19 15.90 3.20
N LEU A 1026 -49.22 16.81 3.22
CA LEU A 1026 -48.24 16.91 4.29
C LEU A 1026 -48.88 17.72 5.43
N VAL A 1027 -48.98 17.14 6.62
CA VAL A 1027 -49.45 17.80 7.85
C VAL A 1027 -48.28 18.08 8.78
N ARG A 1028 -48.48 19.00 9.73
CA ARG A 1028 -47.46 19.44 10.71
C ARG A 1028 -47.19 18.39 11.77
#